data_AF-A0A0Q8PRS5-F1
#
_entry.id   AF-A0A0Q8PRS5-F1
#
_cell.length_a   1.000
_cell.length_b   1.000
_cell.length_c   1.000
_cell.angle_alpha   90.00
_cell.angle_beta   90.00
_cell.angle_gamma   90.00
#
_symmetry.space_group_name_H-M   'P 1'
#
loop_
_entity.id
_entity.type
_entity.pdbx_description
1 polymer ?
#
loop_
_entity_poly.entity_id
_entity_poly.type
_entity_poly.pdbx_seq_one_letter_code
_entity_poly.pdbx_strand_id
1 'polypeptide(L)'
;MNSSTPRRIAVVGSGVAGLTAAYVASHPDHDVHVTLIEADDRLGGHADTHDVLDPTGRMLAIDTGFIVHNRRTYPVLLRIFDELGVPTQESEMSMSISDEQTGLEWAGALGRTGVFPAGERNHRNPSYLRMLTEIPRFHRQARRLLEATEDPAGDPTTLADFLDEGGFTPYFRRHFMEPLVAAVWSCEPETALEYPAAYLFSFLSHHGMLQVFGSPTWRTVTGGSRTYVRALTDAIRERGSEIRTGSPVLGIEETEDGVEVTTASGREQYDAVVIAAHPEQALGMLVAPTLLQKELLGAMPYAPNTALLHTDTSLLPSAEDARASWNFRRPASSRAGVLVTYDLTRLQRLPTGTSYLVTLGGEDLVDPDTVIARRDYAHPLYTPASVAAQGRLKEIDTDRIAFAGAYHGWGFHEDGARSGLKAAERLGLGWADGTPSAPAAPATSYRTTLTHRRRAPLRNDFVIHSHLAVVDLDQVSGEGTVDGARGRFLGRDHFDGDTTTVREGLDRFLAGHGIDLRGGRALMAAQPRAFGHCFNPISVHWCWTGSTGAGRPAATVVEVHNTYGDRHAYLLDADEDGRGQVDKAMYVSPFHGTDGHYEVVAPPPDPVSGRLRIAVRLVTEDGARFDAAVTGTPAPAPRLPLAGLRGSALIRAHGIALWARRLPVQPRPTPASAHQEGSNR
;
A
#
# COMPACT_ATOMS: atom_id res chain seq x y z
N MET A 1 15.60 42.98 -12.21
CA MET A 1 14.20 42.54 -12.08
C MET A 1 13.79 42.03 -13.46
N ASN A 2 14.02 40.74 -13.76
CA ASN A 2 13.42 40.13 -14.94
C ASN A 2 12.04 39.66 -14.50
N SER A 3 10.99 40.39 -14.88
CA SER A 3 9.63 39.89 -14.78
C SER A 3 9.43 38.87 -15.92
N SER A 4 9.76 37.60 -15.68
CA SER A 4 9.19 36.54 -16.50
C SER A 4 7.69 36.52 -16.22
N THR A 5 6.87 36.58 -17.26
CA THR A 5 5.45 36.23 -17.14
C THR A 5 5.36 34.77 -16.67
N PRO A 6 4.53 34.45 -15.66
CA PRO A 6 4.38 33.08 -15.18
C PRO A 6 4.01 32.14 -16.34
N ARG A 7 4.61 30.95 -16.36
CA ARG A 7 4.31 29.93 -17.37
C ARG A 7 2.83 29.53 -17.27
N ARG A 8 2.10 29.47 -18.38
CA ARG A 8 0.69 29.10 -18.43
C ARG A 8 0.54 27.62 -18.77
N ILE A 9 -0.11 26.87 -17.90
CA ILE A 9 -0.34 25.42 -18.06
C ILE A 9 -1.83 25.14 -18.09
N ALA A 10 -2.31 24.43 -19.12
CA ALA A 10 -3.66 23.89 -19.09
C ALA A 10 -3.65 22.46 -18.55
N VAL A 11 -4.66 22.12 -17.76
CA VAL A 11 -4.95 20.73 -17.36
C VAL A 11 -6.34 20.41 -17.85
N VAL A 12 -6.46 19.42 -18.73
CA VAL A 12 -7.73 19.05 -19.40
C VAL A 12 -8.29 17.80 -18.76
N GLY A 13 -9.46 17.91 -18.13
CA GLY A 13 -10.11 16.88 -17.34
C GLY A 13 -9.83 17.04 -15.85
N SER A 14 -10.87 16.96 -15.03
CA SER A 14 -10.82 17.15 -13.57
C SER A 14 -11.10 15.87 -12.78
N GLY A 15 -10.86 14.70 -13.38
CA GLY A 15 -10.71 13.46 -12.63
C GLY A 15 -9.53 13.52 -11.67
N VAL A 16 -9.34 12.48 -10.85
CA VAL A 16 -8.24 12.41 -9.87
C VAL A 16 -6.85 12.69 -10.48
N ALA A 17 -6.62 12.30 -11.73
CA ALA A 17 -5.37 12.59 -12.45
C ALA A 17 -5.17 14.09 -12.70
N GLY A 18 -6.16 14.75 -13.29
CA GLY A 18 -6.07 16.18 -13.58
C GLY A 18 -6.07 17.04 -12.32
N LEU A 19 -6.87 16.69 -11.32
CA LEU A 19 -6.83 17.37 -10.02
C LEU A 19 -5.46 17.24 -9.34
N THR A 20 -4.84 16.06 -9.41
CA THR A 20 -3.49 15.87 -8.86
C THR A 20 -2.46 16.68 -9.65
N ALA A 21 -2.49 16.65 -10.98
CA ALA A 21 -1.60 17.43 -11.82
C ALA A 21 -1.74 18.93 -11.56
N ALA A 22 -2.97 19.45 -11.51
CA ALA A 22 -3.24 20.86 -11.22
C ALA A 22 -2.80 21.27 -9.80
N TYR A 23 -3.02 20.40 -8.80
CA TYR A 23 -2.59 20.65 -7.43
C TYR A 23 -1.07 20.73 -7.30
N VAL A 24 -0.34 19.82 -7.94
CA VAL A 24 1.12 19.80 -7.96
C VAL A 24 1.67 21.01 -8.75
N ALA A 25 1.14 21.25 -9.94
CA ALA A 25 1.59 22.34 -10.82
C ALA A 25 1.34 23.73 -10.21
N SER A 26 0.25 23.89 -9.44
CA SER A 26 -0.09 25.16 -8.77
C SER A 26 0.70 25.42 -7.48
N HIS A 27 1.63 24.54 -7.10
CA HIS A 27 2.43 24.74 -5.89
C HIS A 27 3.12 26.12 -5.88
N PRO A 28 3.13 26.87 -4.76
CA PRO A 28 3.67 28.24 -4.73
C PRO A 28 5.14 28.41 -5.12
N ASP A 29 5.92 27.32 -5.06
CA ASP A 29 7.33 27.33 -5.49
C ASP A 29 7.50 27.35 -7.02
N HIS A 30 6.42 27.10 -7.77
CA HIS A 30 6.41 27.14 -9.23
C HIS A 30 5.93 28.51 -9.72
N ASP A 31 6.66 29.13 -10.65
CA ASP A 31 6.23 30.35 -11.34
C ASP A 31 5.26 30.01 -12.49
N VAL A 32 4.08 29.48 -12.13
CA VAL A 32 3.10 28.90 -13.05
C VAL A 32 1.69 29.40 -12.76
N HIS A 33 0.94 29.70 -13.81
CA HIS A 33 -0.51 29.87 -13.77
C HIS A 33 -1.21 28.66 -14.39
N VAL A 34 -1.99 27.93 -13.59
CA VAL A 34 -2.73 26.74 -14.04
C VAL A 34 -4.17 27.11 -14.41
N THR A 35 -4.65 26.61 -15.55
CA THR A 35 -6.07 26.58 -15.90
C THR A 35 -6.55 25.13 -15.97
N LEU A 36 -7.37 24.70 -15.02
CA LEU A 36 -8.04 23.39 -15.04
C LEU A 36 -9.34 23.52 -15.83
N ILE A 37 -9.50 22.72 -16.88
CA ILE A 37 -10.63 22.76 -17.80
C ILE A 37 -11.38 21.42 -17.73
N GLU A 38 -12.67 21.48 -17.41
CA GLU A 38 -13.57 20.34 -17.29
C GLU A 38 -14.75 20.48 -18.25
N ALA A 39 -15.10 19.38 -18.92
CA ALA A 39 -16.22 19.31 -19.84
C ALA A 39 -17.57 19.31 -19.09
N ASP A 40 -17.65 18.59 -17.98
CA ASP A 40 -18.84 18.51 -17.13
C ASP A 40 -19.04 19.78 -16.29
N ASP A 41 -20.25 19.98 -15.76
CA ASP A 41 -20.55 21.04 -14.80
C ASP A 41 -20.02 20.74 -13.38
N ARG A 42 -19.46 19.55 -13.18
CA ARG A 42 -18.99 19.00 -11.92
C ARG A 42 -17.53 18.55 -12.02
N LEU A 43 -16.77 18.81 -10.96
CA LEU A 43 -15.39 18.33 -10.82
C LEU A 43 -15.33 16.93 -10.20
N GLY A 44 -14.27 16.18 -10.50
CA GLY A 44 -13.94 14.91 -9.85
C GLY A 44 -14.08 13.66 -10.71
N GLY A 45 -14.78 13.74 -11.86
CA GLY A 45 -15.01 12.59 -12.74
C GLY A 45 -15.63 11.41 -11.99
N HIS A 46 -14.94 10.26 -11.96
CA HIS A 46 -15.38 9.06 -11.23
C HIS A 46 -15.49 9.23 -9.70
N ALA A 47 -14.96 10.29 -9.10
CA ALA A 47 -15.30 10.66 -7.73
C ALA A 47 -16.70 11.31 -7.72
N ASP A 48 -17.73 10.46 -7.63
CA ASP A 48 -19.14 10.87 -7.73
C ASP A 48 -19.93 10.50 -6.47
N THR A 49 -20.28 11.53 -5.68
CA THR A 49 -21.04 11.42 -4.44
C THR A 49 -22.46 11.98 -4.64
N HIS A 50 -23.47 11.24 -4.18
CA HIS A 50 -24.89 11.59 -4.26
C HIS A 50 -25.43 11.99 -2.89
N ASP A 51 -26.23 13.05 -2.83
CA ASP A 51 -26.97 13.43 -1.61
C ASP A 51 -28.31 12.70 -1.60
N VAL A 52 -28.51 11.82 -0.62
CA VAL A 52 -29.71 10.99 -0.50
C VAL A 52 -30.33 11.18 0.88
N LEU A 53 -31.62 11.54 0.90
CA LEU A 53 -32.38 11.61 2.14
C LEU A 53 -32.87 10.20 2.50
N ASP A 54 -32.48 9.70 3.67
CA ASP A 54 -32.96 8.41 4.15
C ASP A 54 -34.40 8.48 4.69
N PRO A 55 -35.07 7.34 4.93
CA PRO A 55 -36.44 7.32 5.45
C PRO A 55 -36.64 8.00 6.81
N THR A 56 -35.55 8.26 7.55
CA THR A 56 -35.58 8.99 8.83
C THR A 56 -35.38 10.50 8.67
N GLY A 57 -35.16 10.98 7.44
CA GLY A 57 -34.87 12.38 7.14
C GLY A 57 -33.38 12.74 7.29
N ARG A 58 -32.48 11.75 7.40
CA ARG A 58 -31.04 11.99 7.46
C ARG A 58 -30.47 12.14 6.07
N MET A 59 -29.70 13.19 5.84
CA MET A 59 -28.94 13.33 4.59
C MET A 59 -27.70 12.42 4.63
N LEU A 60 -27.56 11.59 3.60
CA LEU A 60 -26.42 10.71 3.38
C LEU A 60 -25.64 11.18 2.16
N ALA A 61 -24.31 11.08 2.23
CA ALA A 61 -23.41 11.28 1.09
C ALA A 61 -22.95 9.90 0.61
N ILE A 62 -23.40 9.48 -0.56
CA ILE A 62 -23.20 8.13 -1.08
C ILE A 62 -22.36 8.16 -2.34
N ASP A 63 -21.14 7.60 -2.28
CA ASP A 63 -20.28 7.44 -3.45
C ASP A 63 -20.73 6.28 -4.34
N THR A 64 -20.72 6.47 -5.67
CA THR A 64 -21.10 5.43 -6.65
C THR A 64 -20.01 5.10 -7.66
N GLY A 65 -18.95 5.90 -7.74
CA GLY A 65 -17.76 5.61 -8.55
C GLY A 65 -16.57 5.24 -7.67
N PHE A 66 -15.79 6.22 -7.22
CA PHE A 66 -14.72 5.99 -6.25
C PHE A 66 -15.26 5.78 -4.84
N ILE A 67 -15.14 4.55 -4.33
CA ILE A 67 -15.72 4.19 -3.04
C ILE A 67 -14.65 3.91 -1.99
N VAL A 68 -13.57 3.17 -2.35
CA VAL A 68 -12.59 2.65 -1.38
C VAL A 68 -11.13 2.87 -1.77
N HIS A 69 -10.28 2.97 -0.75
CA HIS A 69 -8.82 2.98 -0.84
C HIS A 69 -8.19 2.22 0.33
N ASN A 70 -6.88 2.07 0.36
CA ASN A 70 -6.17 1.51 1.51
C ASN A 70 -4.77 2.13 1.67
N ARG A 71 -4.13 1.92 2.83
CA ARG A 71 -2.83 2.52 3.17
C ARG A 71 -1.63 1.91 2.44
N ARG A 72 -1.79 0.73 1.83
CA ARG A 72 -0.70 0.01 1.17
C ARG A 72 -0.57 0.42 -0.30
N THR A 73 -1.69 0.55 -1.00
CA THR A 73 -1.73 0.66 -2.47
C THR A 73 -2.15 2.03 -2.98
N TYR A 74 -2.29 3.04 -2.11
CA TYR A 74 -2.70 4.41 -2.49
C TYR A 74 -1.78 5.52 -1.92
N PRO A 75 -0.44 5.44 -2.07
CA PRO A 75 0.48 6.39 -1.44
C PRO A 75 0.34 7.84 -1.92
N VAL A 76 0.16 8.08 -3.23
CA VAL A 76 0.03 9.44 -3.79
C VAL A 76 -1.28 10.06 -3.31
N LEU A 77 -2.39 9.34 -3.43
CA LEU A 77 -3.69 9.82 -2.96
C LEU A 77 -3.68 10.10 -1.45
N LEU A 78 -3.02 9.24 -0.65
CA LEU A 78 -2.93 9.45 0.79
C LEU A 78 -2.05 10.63 1.16
N ARG A 79 -1.00 10.93 0.41
CA ARG A 79 -0.23 12.15 0.59
C ARG A 79 -1.12 13.39 0.40
N ILE A 80 -1.98 13.41 -0.63
CA ILE A 80 -2.97 14.48 -0.81
C ILE A 80 -3.91 14.57 0.40
N PHE A 81 -4.43 13.43 0.86
CA PHE A 81 -5.36 13.40 1.98
C PHE A 81 -4.71 13.92 3.27
N ASP A 82 -3.44 13.56 3.52
CA ASP A 82 -2.69 14.00 4.68
C ASP A 82 -2.38 15.51 4.61
N GLU A 83 -1.95 16.03 3.45
CA GLU A 83 -1.66 17.46 3.23
C GLU A 83 -2.91 18.33 3.37
N LEU A 84 -4.07 17.83 2.94
CA LEU A 84 -5.35 18.57 2.94
C LEU A 84 -6.28 18.22 4.12
N GLY A 85 -5.85 17.33 5.02
CA GLY A 85 -6.64 16.92 6.18
C GLY A 85 -7.94 16.19 5.83
N VAL A 86 -7.97 15.41 4.75
CA VAL A 86 -9.15 14.67 4.29
C VAL A 86 -9.42 13.46 5.20
N PRO A 87 -10.54 13.42 5.93
CA PRO A 87 -10.83 12.32 6.84
C PRO A 87 -11.28 11.07 6.09
N THR A 88 -10.88 9.91 6.60
CA THR A 88 -11.26 8.60 6.07
C THR A 88 -11.65 7.66 7.21
N GLN A 89 -12.50 6.69 6.92
CA GLN A 89 -12.96 5.67 7.87
C GLN A 89 -12.78 4.26 7.29
N GLU A 90 -12.77 3.24 8.14
CA GLU A 90 -12.67 1.85 7.67
C GLU A 90 -13.88 1.45 6.81
N SER A 91 -13.64 0.56 5.85
CA SER A 91 -14.61 -0.01 4.94
C SER A 91 -14.64 -1.53 5.09
N GLU A 92 -15.78 -2.15 4.83
CA GLU A 92 -15.95 -3.60 4.75
C GLU A 92 -15.90 -4.01 3.28
N MET A 93 -15.01 -4.93 2.90
CA MET A 93 -14.70 -5.27 1.49
C MET A 93 -14.80 -6.78 1.23
N SER A 94 -15.91 -7.37 1.65
CA SER A 94 -16.27 -8.75 1.32
C SER A 94 -16.83 -8.87 -0.09
N MET A 95 -16.66 -10.06 -0.67
CA MET A 95 -17.19 -10.42 -1.97
C MET A 95 -17.99 -11.71 -1.89
N SER A 96 -19.11 -11.76 -2.60
CA SER A 96 -19.96 -12.92 -2.76
C SER A 96 -20.14 -13.29 -4.23
N ILE A 97 -20.45 -14.56 -4.45
CA ILE A 97 -20.71 -15.15 -5.76
C ILE A 97 -22.03 -15.89 -5.67
N SER A 98 -22.98 -15.55 -6.53
CA SER A 98 -24.24 -16.25 -6.76
C SER A 98 -24.32 -16.74 -8.21
N ASP A 99 -24.65 -18.01 -8.42
CA ASP A 99 -24.87 -18.60 -9.75
C ASP A 99 -26.24 -19.26 -9.81
N GLU A 100 -27.17 -18.65 -10.54
CA GLU A 100 -28.56 -19.10 -10.62
C GLU A 100 -28.71 -20.49 -11.26
N GLN A 101 -27.84 -20.83 -12.20
CA GLN A 101 -27.92 -22.10 -12.91
C GLN A 101 -27.57 -23.28 -12.00
N THR A 102 -26.59 -23.08 -11.11
CA THR A 102 -26.15 -24.12 -10.17
C THR A 102 -26.80 -24.01 -8.79
N GLY A 103 -27.39 -22.86 -8.48
CA GLY A 103 -27.88 -22.49 -7.16
C GLY A 103 -26.75 -22.27 -6.14
N LEU A 104 -25.52 -22.03 -6.58
CA LEU A 104 -24.39 -21.80 -5.67
C LEU A 104 -24.41 -20.36 -5.16
N GLU A 105 -24.42 -20.18 -3.83
CA GLU A 105 -24.14 -18.90 -3.18
C GLU A 105 -23.03 -19.05 -2.13
N TRP A 106 -22.01 -18.19 -2.15
CA TRP A 106 -20.95 -18.17 -1.11
C TRP A 106 -20.19 -16.85 -1.06
N ALA A 107 -19.57 -16.55 0.09
CA ALA A 107 -18.73 -15.38 0.32
C ALA A 107 -17.48 -15.76 1.13
N GLY A 108 -16.31 -15.70 0.49
CA GLY A 108 -15.05 -16.19 1.09
C GLY A 108 -14.58 -15.41 2.32
N ALA A 109 -14.73 -14.08 2.29
CA ALA A 109 -14.21 -13.19 3.33
C ALA A 109 -15.07 -13.13 4.60
N LEU A 110 -16.29 -13.69 4.58
CA LEU A 110 -17.22 -13.72 5.73
C LEU A 110 -17.03 -14.97 6.61
N GLY A 111 -15.88 -15.64 6.49
CA GLY A 111 -15.53 -16.79 7.31
C GLY A 111 -16.39 -18.02 7.02
N ARG A 112 -16.57 -18.88 8.04
CA ARG A 112 -17.21 -20.19 7.85
C ARG A 112 -18.68 -20.08 7.42
N THR A 113 -19.40 -19.08 7.91
CA THR A 113 -20.81 -18.84 7.55
C THR A 113 -20.93 -18.33 6.12
N GLY A 114 -20.03 -17.46 5.65
CA GLY A 114 -20.01 -17.07 4.24
C GLY A 114 -19.60 -18.17 3.28
N VAL A 115 -18.62 -19.01 3.65
CA VAL A 115 -18.16 -20.14 2.80
C VAL A 115 -19.20 -21.28 2.77
N PHE A 116 -19.97 -21.44 3.83
CA PHE A 116 -21.08 -22.42 3.90
C PHE A 116 -22.34 -21.75 4.46
N PRO A 117 -23.03 -20.92 3.65
CA PRO A 117 -24.24 -20.21 4.08
C PRO A 117 -25.30 -21.16 4.59
N ALA A 118 -26.01 -20.78 5.66
CA ALA A 118 -27.10 -21.57 6.18
C ALA A 118 -28.23 -21.67 5.13
N GLY A 119 -28.82 -22.86 4.97
CA GLY A 119 -29.82 -23.13 3.94
C GLY A 119 -29.22 -23.64 2.63
N GLU A 120 -27.97 -23.28 2.34
CA GLU A 120 -27.26 -23.77 1.16
C GLU A 120 -26.71 -25.19 1.35
N ARG A 121 -26.72 -25.97 0.26
CA ARG A 121 -26.23 -27.37 0.26
C ARG A 121 -24.79 -27.48 -0.23
N ASN A 122 -24.02 -26.39 -0.16
CA ASN A 122 -22.62 -26.30 -0.62
C ASN A 122 -21.74 -27.40 -0.02
N HIS A 123 -21.91 -27.73 1.26
CA HIS A 123 -21.16 -28.80 1.94
C HIS A 123 -21.42 -30.22 1.37
N ARG A 124 -22.46 -30.39 0.54
CA ARG A 124 -22.78 -31.64 -0.17
C ARG A 124 -22.37 -31.62 -1.63
N ASN A 125 -21.89 -30.49 -2.14
CA ASN A 125 -21.47 -30.33 -3.53
C ASN A 125 -19.98 -30.71 -3.65
N PRO A 126 -19.64 -31.89 -4.20
CA PRO A 126 -18.25 -32.34 -4.30
C PRO A 126 -17.39 -31.44 -5.20
N SER A 127 -17.97 -30.82 -6.23
CA SER A 127 -17.27 -29.89 -7.12
C SER A 127 -16.90 -28.60 -6.38
N TYR A 128 -17.82 -28.08 -5.55
CA TYR A 128 -17.54 -26.94 -4.68
C TYR A 128 -16.44 -27.23 -3.66
N LEU A 129 -16.52 -28.37 -2.97
CA LEU A 129 -15.48 -28.75 -2.02
C LEU A 129 -14.11 -28.93 -2.70
N ARG A 130 -14.09 -29.50 -3.91
CA ARG A 130 -12.86 -29.59 -4.72
C ARG A 130 -12.32 -28.20 -5.04
N MET A 131 -13.16 -27.28 -5.51
CA MET A 131 -12.76 -25.89 -5.81
C MET A 131 -12.08 -25.22 -4.62
N LEU A 132 -12.60 -25.39 -3.39
CA LEU A 132 -11.98 -24.81 -2.19
C LEU A 132 -10.54 -25.34 -1.96
N THR A 133 -10.24 -26.58 -2.36
CA THR A 133 -8.86 -27.12 -2.31
C THR A 133 -7.97 -26.61 -3.44
N GLU A 134 -8.56 -26.12 -4.54
CA GLU A 134 -7.84 -25.53 -5.67
C GLU A 134 -7.39 -24.09 -5.38
N ILE A 135 -8.11 -23.33 -4.55
CA ILE A 135 -7.75 -21.93 -4.22
C ILE A 135 -6.31 -21.80 -3.65
N PRO A 136 -5.88 -22.56 -2.61
CA PRO A 136 -4.50 -22.47 -2.13
C PRO A 136 -3.46 -22.94 -3.17
N ARG A 137 -3.85 -23.83 -4.08
CA ARG A 137 -3.00 -24.30 -5.19
C ARG A 137 -2.81 -23.21 -6.23
N PHE A 138 -3.89 -22.51 -6.60
CA PHE A 138 -3.87 -21.31 -7.41
C PHE A 138 -2.94 -20.25 -6.82
N HIS A 139 -3.10 -19.88 -5.56
CA HIS A 139 -2.21 -18.89 -4.91
C HIS A 139 -0.73 -19.27 -4.95
N ARG A 140 -0.38 -20.56 -4.88
CA ARG A 140 1.01 -21.02 -4.99
C ARG A 140 1.53 -20.97 -6.43
N GLN A 141 0.73 -21.38 -7.39
CA GLN A 141 1.12 -21.37 -8.81
C GLN A 141 1.21 -19.94 -9.35
N ALA A 142 0.26 -19.06 -8.99
CA ALA A 142 0.27 -17.65 -9.38
C ALA A 142 1.51 -16.92 -8.86
N ARG A 143 1.91 -17.16 -7.59
CA ARG A 143 3.14 -16.60 -7.02
C ARG A 143 4.40 -17.11 -7.71
N ARG A 144 4.45 -18.40 -8.06
CA ARG A 144 5.58 -18.96 -8.82
C ARG A 144 5.71 -18.36 -10.21
N LEU A 145 4.58 -18.08 -10.88
CA LEU A 145 4.61 -17.36 -12.16
C LEU A 145 5.23 -15.98 -11.96
N LEU A 146 4.77 -15.22 -10.96
CA LEU A 146 5.33 -13.89 -10.66
C LEU A 146 6.82 -13.93 -10.31
N GLU A 147 7.27 -14.93 -9.54
CA GLU A 147 8.69 -15.11 -9.19
C GLU A 147 9.56 -15.47 -10.41
N ALA A 148 8.96 -16.08 -11.44
CA ALA A 148 9.67 -16.51 -12.64
C ALA A 148 9.59 -15.49 -13.80
N THR A 149 8.64 -14.56 -13.76
CA THR A 149 8.41 -13.57 -14.83
C THR A 149 9.10 -12.25 -14.48
N GLU A 150 10.17 -11.92 -15.22
CA GLU A 150 10.92 -10.65 -15.04
C GLU A 150 10.09 -9.41 -15.44
N ASP A 151 9.31 -9.51 -16.52
CA ASP A 151 8.40 -8.47 -17.00
C ASP A 151 6.96 -8.98 -17.08
N PRO A 152 6.17 -8.84 -15.99
CA PRO A 152 4.77 -9.27 -15.98
C PRO A 152 3.87 -8.57 -16.99
N ALA A 153 4.23 -7.37 -17.46
CA ALA A 153 3.45 -6.62 -18.43
C ALA A 153 3.72 -7.08 -19.87
N GLY A 154 4.93 -7.60 -20.13
CA GLY A 154 5.33 -8.18 -21.42
C GLY A 154 4.95 -9.65 -21.62
N ASP A 155 4.48 -10.34 -20.58
CA ASP A 155 4.09 -11.77 -20.66
C ASP A 155 2.71 -11.92 -21.32
N PRO A 156 2.61 -12.57 -22.51
CA PRO A 156 1.36 -12.70 -23.24
C PRO A 156 0.47 -13.83 -22.72
N THR A 157 0.93 -14.64 -21.76
CA THR A 157 0.17 -15.79 -21.25
C THR A 157 -1.16 -15.33 -20.69
N THR A 158 -2.27 -15.85 -21.24
CA THR A 158 -3.61 -15.47 -20.78
C THR A 158 -3.97 -16.18 -19.49
N LEU A 159 -4.96 -15.67 -18.76
CA LEU A 159 -5.50 -16.36 -17.60
C LEU A 159 -6.07 -17.74 -17.98
N ALA A 160 -6.70 -17.87 -19.15
CA ALA A 160 -7.17 -19.16 -19.65
C ALA A 160 -6.02 -20.18 -19.78
N ASP A 161 -4.94 -19.80 -20.47
CA ASP A 161 -3.79 -20.67 -20.70
C ASP A 161 -3.16 -21.11 -19.37
N PHE A 162 -2.96 -20.16 -18.45
CA PHE A 162 -2.44 -20.46 -17.11
C PHE A 162 -3.32 -21.45 -16.34
N LEU A 163 -4.66 -21.31 -16.43
CA LEU A 163 -5.59 -22.20 -15.73
C LEU A 163 -5.61 -23.60 -16.34
N ASP A 164 -5.49 -23.71 -17.66
CA ASP A 164 -5.47 -24.97 -18.39
C ASP A 164 -4.15 -25.73 -18.13
N GLU A 165 -3.00 -25.05 -18.22
CA GLU A 165 -1.69 -25.62 -17.87
C GLU A 165 -1.61 -26.02 -16.39
N GLY A 166 -2.21 -25.21 -15.53
CA GLY A 166 -2.33 -25.51 -14.11
C GLY A 166 -3.28 -26.68 -13.81
N GLY A 167 -4.07 -27.16 -14.76
CA GLY A 167 -5.06 -28.23 -14.56
C GLY A 167 -6.18 -27.85 -13.59
N PHE A 168 -6.64 -26.60 -13.62
CA PHE A 168 -7.79 -26.15 -12.83
C PHE A 168 -9.10 -26.62 -13.44
N THR A 169 -10.07 -26.95 -12.59
CA THR A 169 -11.35 -27.44 -13.10
C THR A 169 -12.18 -26.36 -13.78
N PRO A 170 -13.06 -26.71 -14.74
CA PRO A 170 -14.06 -25.78 -15.27
C PRO A 170 -14.95 -25.18 -14.15
N TYR A 171 -15.19 -25.95 -13.08
CA TYR A 171 -15.93 -25.46 -11.93
C TYR A 171 -15.19 -24.34 -11.18
N PHE A 172 -13.88 -24.47 -10.97
CA PHE A 172 -13.03 -23.43 -10.39
C PHE A 172 -12.97 -22.17 -11.26
N ARG A 173 -12.79 -22.34 -12.57
CA ARG A 173 -12.79 -21.23 -13.53
C ARG A 173 -14.08 -20.41 -13.43
N ARG A 174 -15.24 -21.08 -13.53
CA ARG A 174 -16.57 -20.44 -13.52
C ARG A 174 -16.97 -19.77 -12.20
N HIS A 175 -16.68 -20.40 -11.06
CA HIS A 175 -17.21 -19.98 -9.75
C HIS A 175 -16.19 -19.28 -8.85
N PHE A 176 -14.93 -19.16 -9.27
CA PHE A 176 -13.90 -18.44 -8.52
C PHE A 176 -13.15 -17.43 -9.40
N MET A 177 -12.54 -17.85 -10.51
CA MET A 177 -11.68 -16.96 -11.30
C MET A 177 -12.45 -15.94 -12.13
N GLU A 178 -13.43 -16.39 -12.91
CA GLU A 178 -14.26 -15.48 -13.73
C GLU A 178 -14.94 -14.42 -12.86
N PRO A 179 -15.65 -14.75 -11.75
CA PRO A 179 -16.29 -13.74 -10.90
C PRO A 179 -15.30 -12.77 -10.26
N LEU A 180 -14.12 -13.27 -9.84
CA LEU A 180 -13.09 -12.44 -9.22
C LEU A 180 -12.62 -11.34 -10.17
N VAL A 181 -12.25 -11.70 -11.40
CA VAL A 181 -11.75 -10.73 -12.38
C VAL A 181 -12.88 -9.85 -12.89
N ALA A 182 -14.03 -10.45 -13.22
CA ALA A 182 -15.18 -9.73 -13.76
C ALA A 182 -15.68 -8.63 -12.81
N ALA A 183 -15.73 -8.89 -11.50
CA ALA A 183 -16.15 -7.87 -10.56
C ALA A 183 -15.09 -6.79 -10.32
N VAL A 184 -13.79 -7.13 -10.32
CA VAL A 184 -12.72 -6.15 -10.08
C VAL A 184 -12.62 -5.14 -11.21
N TRP A 185 -12.79 -5.57 -12.48
CA TRP A 185 -12.70 -4.69 -13.65
C TRP A 185 -14.03 -4.39 -14.34
N SER A 186 -15.14 -4.80 -13.73
CA SER A 186 -16.49 -4.64 -14.28
C SER A 186 -16.59 -5.07 -15.76
N CYS A 187 -16.00 -6.22 -16.09
CA CYS A 187 -15.93 -6.76 -17.45
C CYS A 187 -16.71 -8.06 -17.58
N GLU A 188 -17.02 -8.45 -18.81
CA GLU A 188 -17.69 -9.73 -19.08
C GLU A 188 -16.86 -10.92 -18.53
N PRO A 189 -17.50 -11.93 -17.91
CA PRO A 189 -16.80 -13.09 -17.37
C PRO A 189 -15.92 -13.84 -18.39
N GLU A 190 -16.34 -13.88 -19.65
CA GLU A 190 -15.61 -14.51 -20.74
C GLU A 190 -14.34 -13.72 -21.08
N THR A 191 -14.45 -12.39 -21.19
CA THR A 191 -13.34 -11.46 -21.42
C THR A 191 -12.31 -11.49 -20.30
N ALA A 192 -12.73 -11.74 -19.06
CA ALA A 192 -11.85 -11.85 -17.89
C ALA A 192 -10.75 -12.91 -18.05
N LEU A 193 -10.95 -13.90 -18.93
CA LEU A 193 -10.00 -15.00 -19.16
C LEU A 193 -8.90 -14.65 -20.17
N GLU A 194 -9.09 -13.59 -20.95
CA GLU A 194 -8.12 -13.08 -21.92
C GLU A 194 -7.07 -12.17 -21.28
N TYR A 195 -7.23 -11.85 -20.00
CA TYR A 195 -6.31 -10.99 -19.26
C TYR A 195 -4.91 -11.63 -19.17
N PRO A 196 -3.82 -10.84 -19.32
CA PRO A 196 -2.47 -11.34 -19.11
C PRO A 196 -2.28 -11.80 -17.66
N ALA A 197 -1.94 -13.08 -17.47
CA ALA A 197 -1.94 -13.74 -16.17
C ALA A 197 -0.93 -13.11 -15.19
N ALA A 198 0.31 -12.87 -15.64
CA ALA A 198 1.35 -12.29 -14.79
C ALA A 198 1.00 -10.84 -14.37
N TYR A 199 0.45 -10.03 -15.28
CA TYR A 199 -0.03 -8.68 -14.98
C TYR A 199 -1.18 -8.70 -13.95
N LEU A 200 -2.18 -9.57 -14.16
CA LEU A 200 -3.29 -9.79 -13.23
C LEU A 200 -2.80 -10.24 -11.84
N PHE A 201 -1.86 -11.19 -11.80
CA PHE A 201 -1.34 -11.69 -10.53
C PHE A 201 -0.49 -10.65 -9.81
N SER A 202 0.19 -9.76 -10.53
CA SER A 202 0.90 -8.62 -9.96
C SER A 202 -0.07 -7.72 -9.21
N PHE A 203 -1.22 -7.41 -9.82
CA PHE A 203 -2.31 -6.69 -9.16
C PHE A 203 -2.80 -7.42 -7.91
N LEU A 204 -3.15 -8.71 -8.03
CA LEU A 204 -3.68 -9.48 -6.90
C LEU A 204 -2.66 -9.60 -5.75
N SER A 205 -1.38 -9.71 -6.06
CA SER A 205 -0.29 -9.73 -5.06
C SER A 205 -0.17 -8.36 -4.35
N HIS A 206 -0.18 -7.29 -5.13
CA HIS A 206 -0.08 -5.92 -4.65
C HIS A 206 -1.23 -5.58 -3.68
N HIS A 207 -2.43 -6.07 -3.97
CA HIS A 207 -3.64 -5.85 -3.16
C HIS A 207 -3.87 -6.90 -2.06
N GLY A 208 -2.95 -7.85 -1.87
CA GLY A 208 -3.07 -8.89 -0.84
C GLY A 208 -4.22 -9.88 -1.09
N MET A 209 -4.56 -10.11 -2.35
CA MET A 209 -5.60 -11.05 -2.82
C MET A 209 -5.03 -12.41 -3.27
N LEU A 210 -3.70 -12.57 -3.39
CA LEU A 210 -3.03 -13.89 -3.58
C LEU A 210 -2.69 -14.61 -2.27
N GLN A 211 -3.29 -14.20 -1.16
CA GLN A 211 -3.07 -14.76 0.17
C GLN A 211 -4.41 -14.92 0.89
N VAL A 212 -4.48 -15.86 1.84
CA VAL A 212 -5.71 -16.12 2.62
C VAL A 212 -5.85 -15.14 3.80
N PHE A 213 -4.74 -14.56 4.24
CA PHE A 213 -4.67 -13.59 5.33
C PHE A 213 -3.75 -12.43 4.93
N GLY A 214 -3.85 -11.28 5.60
CA GLY A 214 -2.96 -10.14 5.36
C GLY A 214 -3.43 -9.18 4.26
N SER A 215 -4.70 -9.26 3.84
CA SER A 215 -5.31 -8.24 2.99
C SER A 215 -5.33 -6.90 3.73
N PRO A 216 -5.09 -5.78 3.02
CA PRO A 216 -5.03 -4.46 3.65
C PRO A 216 -6.41 -4.07 4.19
N THR A 217 -6.43 -3.31 5.29
CA THR A 217 -7.67 -2.70 5.79
C THR A 217 -8.12 -1.62 4.81
N TRP A 218 -9.27 -1.86 4.20
CA TRP A 218 -9.90 -0.90 3.30
C TRP A 218 -10.53 0.26 4.05
N ARG A 219 -10.61 1.40 3.38
CA ARG A 219 -11.10 2.66 3.90
C ARG A 219 -11.93 3.37 2.84
N THR A 220 -12.81 4.27 3.27
CA THR A 220 -13.57 5.17 2.41
C THR A 220 -13.42 6.61 2.92
N VAL A 221 -13.69 7.60 2.07
CA VAL A 221 -13.63 9.02 2.43
C VAL A 221 -14.86 9.37 3.26
N THR A 222 -14.66 9.96 4.44
CA THR A 222 -15.78 10.38 5.28
C THR A 222 -16.48 11.59 4.64
N GLY A 223 -17.80 11.53 4.51
CA GLY A 223 -18.59 12.54 3.80
C GLY A 223 -18.60 12.40 2.26
N GLY A 224 -18.04 11.30 1.76
CA GLY A 224 -17.97 10.98 0.33
C GLY A 224 -16.75 11.56 -0.37
N SER A 225 -16.44 11.01 -1.53
CA SER A 225 -15.30 11.38 -2.38
C SER A 225 -15.29 12.86 -2.78
N ARG A 226 -16.46 13.51 -2.86
CA ARG A 226 -16.57 14.98 -3.03
C ARG A 226 -15.74 15.78 -2.04
N THR A 227 -15.50 15.25 -0.84
CA THR A 227 -14.76 15.94 0.23
C THR A 227 -13.33 16.23 -0.20
N TYR A 228 -12.62 15.25 -0.76
CA TYR A 228 -11.25 15.46 -1.20
C TYR A 228 -11.19 16.28 -2.50
N VAL A 229 -12.18 16.11 -3.39
CA VAL A 229 -12.30 16.90 -4.61
C VAL A 229 -12.44 18.39 -4.24
N ARG A 230 -13.33 18.73 -3.30
CA ARG A 230 -13.48 20.10 -2.80
C ARG A 230 -12.17 20.64 -2.23
N ALA A 231 -11.54 19.89 -1.31
CA ALA A 231 -10.29 20.30 -0.69
C ALA A 231 -9.17 20.59 -1.71
N LEU A 232 -9.03 19.73 -2.74
CA LEU A 232 -8.10 19.97 -3.86
C LEU A 232 -8.45 21.25 -4.62
N THR A 233 -9.72 21.41 -4.99
CA THR A 233 -10.15 22.55 -5.82
C THR A 233 -10.06 23.87 -5.08
N ASP A 234 -10.30 23.87 -3.77
CA ASP A 234 -10.16 25.05 -2.92
C ASP A 234 -8.68 25.43 -2.82
N ALA A 235 -7.80 24.47 -2.55
CA ALA A 235 -6.36 24.70 -2.51
C ALA A 235 -5.79 25.20 -3.85
N ILE A 236 -6.26 24.66 -4.99
CA ILE A 236 -5.87 25.11 -6.33
C ILE A 236 -6.29 26.57 -6.55
N ARG A 237 -7.52 26.95 -6.16
CA ARG A 237 -8.04 28.33 -6.28
C ARG A 237 -7.29 29.29 -5.38
N GLU A 238 -7.02 28.91 -4.13
CA GLU A 238 -6.25 29.70 -3.16
C GLU A 238 -4.84 30.00 -3.66
N ARG A 239 -4.25 29.11 -4.47
CA ARG A 239 -2.96 29.29 -5.14
C ARG A 239 -3.03 30.12 -6.42
N GLY A 240 -4.17 30.76 -6.71
CA GLY A 240 -4.35 31.68 -7.84
C GLY A 240 -4.55 31.00 -9.20
N SER A 241 -4.88 29.71 -9.21
CA SER A 241 -5.21 28.99 -10.44
C SER A 241 -6.69 29.13 -10.83
N GLU A 242 -6.97 29.01 -12.12
CA GLU A 242 -8.32 29.09 -12.68
C GLU A 242 -8.93 27.70 -12.85
N ILE A 243 -10.22 27.54 -12.55
CA ILE A 243 -10.97 26.30 -12.79
C ILE A 243 -12.22 26.64 -13.61
N ARG A 244 -12.37 25.99 -14.77
CA ARG A 244 -13.47 26.19 -15.72
C ARG A 244 -14.23 24.88 -15.92
N THR A 245 -15.50 24.84 -15.56
CA THR A 245 -16.42 23.71 -15.81
C THR A 245 -17.32 24.01 -17.02
N GLY A 246 -18.04 23.01 -17.53
CA GLY A 246 -18.92 23.16 -18.69
C GLY A 246 -18.18 23.61 -19.96
N SER A 247 -16.88 23.34 -20.03
CA SER A 247 -15.95 23.90 -21.01
C SER A 247 -15.22 22.78 -21.76
N PRO A 248 -15.93 21.95 -22.56
CA PRO A 248 -15.31 20.83 -23.27
C PRO A 248 -14.21 21.33 -24.22
N VAL A 249 -13.04 20.70 -24.11
CA VAL A 249 -11.94 20.91 -25.06
C VAL A 249 -12.23 20.14 -26.34
N LEU A 250 -12.16 20.84 -27.46
CA LEU A 250 -12.51 20.35 -28.80
C LEU A 250 -11.27 20.12 -29.67
N GLY A 251 -10.12 20.70 -29.29
CA GLY A 251 -8.89 20.64 -30.06
C GLY A 251 -7.67 21.04 -29.21
N ILE A 252 -6.57 20.33 -29.38
CA ILE A 252 -5.26 20.57 -28.80
C ILE A 252 -4.25 20.44 -29.93
N GLU A 253 -3.51 21.52 -30.19
CA GLU A 253 -2.50 21.59 -31.24
C GLU A 253 -1.20 22.13 -30.67
N GLU A 254 -0.13 21.34 -30.74
CA GLU A 254 1.22 21.82 -30.42
C GLU A 254 1.72 22.71 -31.56
N THR A 255 2.09 23.95 -31.24
CA THR A 255 2.57 24.95 -32.19
C THR A 255 4.06 25.22 -31.94
N GLU A 256 4.71 26.10 -32.72
CA GLU A 256 6.11 26.50 -32.46
C GLU A 256 6.26 27.22 -31.11
N ASP A 257 5.25 28.00 -30.71
CA ASP A 257 5.30 28.89 -29.54
C ASP A 257 4.69 28.28 -28.26
N GLY A 258 3.98 27.15 -28.35
CA GLY A 258 3.32 26.54 -27.21
C GLY A 258 2.32 25.46 -27.62
N VAL A 259 1.16 25.44 -26.96
CA VAL A 259 0.03 24.55 -27.25
C VAL A 259 -1.24 25.38 -27.29
N GLU A 260 -1.95 25.31 -28.41
CA GLU A 260 -3.26 25.94 -28.58
C GLU A 260 -4.35 24.97 -28.10
N VAL A 261 -5.18 25.43 -27.15
CA VAL A 261 -6.35 24.70 -26.66
C VAL A 261 -7.60 25.38 -27.20
N THR A 262 -8.45 24.62 -27.88
CA THR A 262 -9.71 25.08 -28.46
C THR A 262 -10.89 24.59 -27.63
N THR A 263 -11.76 25.52 -27.23
CA THR A 263 -13.07 25.24 -26.63
C THR A 263 -14.16 25.96 -27.42
N ALA A 264 -15.43 25.84 -26.99
CA ALA A 264 -16.51 26.61 -27.58
C ALA A 264 -16.36 28.14 -27.41
N SER A 265 -15.59 28.62 -26.43
CA SER A 265 -15.35 30.05 -26.20
C SER A 265 -14.24 30.63 -27.08
N GLY A 266 -13.45 29.79 -27.75
CA GLY A 266 -12.37 30.21 -28.64
C GLY A 266 -11.10 29.38 -28.46
N ARG A 267 -9.99 29.96 -28.93
CA ARG A 267 -8.64 29.38 -28.86
C ARG A 267 -7.81 30.14 -27.84
N GLU A 268 -7.12 29.40 -26.97
CA GLU A 268 -6.21 29.96 -25.97
C GLU A 268 -4.84 29.28 -26.04
N GLN A 269 -3.78 30.08 -25.95
CA GLN A 269 -2.40 29.59 -25.97
C GLN A 269 -1.90 29.31 -24.56
N TYR A 270 -1.18 28.19 -24.42
CA TYR A 270 -0.51 27.73 -23.18
C TYR A 270 0.92 27.29 -23.50
N ASP A 271 1.80 27.32 -22.51
CA ASP A 271 3.18 26.84 -22.67
C ASP A 271 3.26 25.31 -22.67
N ALA A 272 2.34 24.64 -21.97
CA ALA A 272 2.18 23.19 -21.98
C ALA A 272 0.77 22.78 -21.49
N VAL A 273 0.41 21.53 -21.77
CA VAL A 273 -0.89 20.93 -21.44
C VAL A 273 -0.70 19.54 -20.84
N VAL A 274 -1.43 19.27 -19.76
CA VAL A 274 -1.68 17.91 -19.28
C VAL A 274 -3.04 17.45 -19.76
N ILE A 275 -3.09 16.35 -20.51
CA ILE A 275 -4.33 15.72 -20.99
C ILE A 275 -4.70 14.59 -20.02
N ALA A 276 -5.61 14.88 -19.09
CA ALA A 276 -6.09 13.98 -18.04
C ALA A 276 -7.47 13.38 -18.35
N ALA A 277 -7.62 12.82 -19.55
CA ALA A 277 -8.87 12.24 -20.09
C ALA A 277 -8.66 10.78 -20.53
N HIS A 278 -9.74 10.03 -20.78
CA HIS A 278 -9.63 8.66 -21.31
C HIS A 278 -8.92 8.63 -22.67
N PRO A 279 -8.23 7.54 -23.05
CA PRO A 279 -7.41 7.49 -24.27
C PRO A 279 -8.15 7.89 -25.55
N GLU A 280 -9.39 7.44 -25.74
CA GLU A 280 -10.21 7.83 -26.90
C GLU A 280 -10.54 9.33 -26.89
N GLN A 281 -10.88 9.90 -25.73
CA GLN A 281 -11.15 11.33 -25.58
C GLN A 281 -9.87 12.14 -25.83
N ALA A 282 -8.74 11.71 -25.26
CA ALA A 282 -7.43 12.32 -25.46
C ALA A 282 -7.07 12.33 -26.95
N LEU A 283 -7.21 11.20 -27.63
CA LEU A 283 -6.95 11.09 -29.07
C LEU A 283 -7.89 11.97 -29.90
N GLY A 284 -9.17 12.03 -29.53
CA GLY A 284 -10.17 12.88 -30.18
C GLY A 284 -9.95 14.38 -30.00
N MET A 285 -9.25 14.80 -28.95
CA MET A 285 -8.88 16.19 -28.74
C MET A 285 -7.62 16.61 -29.51
N LEU A 286 -6.76 15.69 -29.97
CA LEU A 286 -5.56 16.06 -30.72
C LEU A 286 -5.93 16.46 -32.16
N VAL A 287 -5.51 17.65 -32.60
CA VAL A 287 -5.78 18.12 -33.98
C VAL A 287 -4.98 17.34 -35.01
N ALA A 288 -3.72 17.03 -34.71
CA ALA A 288 -2.81 16.30 -35.59
C ALA A 288 -2.04 15.20 -34.83
N PRO A 289 -2.72 14.13 -34.36
CA PRO A 289 -2.08 13.09 -33.58
C PRO A 289 -1.05 12.33 -34.40
N THR A 290 0.12 12.08 -33.80
CA THR A 290 1.19 11.29 -34.40
C THR A 290 0.76 9.84 -34.63
N LEU A 291 1.47 9.11 -35.49
CA LEU A 291 1.20 7.69 -35.69
C LEU A 291 1.31 6.90 -34.38
N LEU A 292 2.29 7.23 -33.54
CA LEU A 292 2.49 6.58 -32.25
C LEU A 292 1.37 6.92 -31.25
N GLN A 293 0.91 8.17 -31.21
CA GLN A 293 -0.25 8.55 -30.38
C GLN A 293 -1.51 7.77 -30.77
N LYS A 294 -1.76 7.60 -32.08
CA LYS A 294 -2.88 6.78 -32.58
C LYS A 294 -2.73 5.31 -32.19
N GLU A 295 -1.53 4.76 -32.35
CA GLU A 295 -1.22 3.36 -32.00
C GLU A 295 -1.46 3.10 -30.51
N LEU A 296 -0.83 3.87 -29.62
CA LEU A 296 -0.84 3.58 -28.20
C LEU A 296 -2.18 3.92 -27.54
N LEU A 297 -2.76 5.09 -27.81
CA LEU A 297 -4.05 5.48 -27.21
C LEU A 297 -5.20 4.65 -27.78
N GLY A 298 -5.13 4.28 -29.07
CA GLY A 298 -6.14 3.43 -29.73
C GLY A 298 -6.12 1.98 -29.24
N ALA A 299 -5.02 1.51 -28.67
CA ALA A 299 -4.88 0.16 -28.13
C ALA A 299 -5.48 -0.01 -26.71
N MET A 300 -6.08 1.03 -26.12
CA MET A 300 -6.58 1.04 -24.74
C MET A 300 -8.11 1.21 -24.68
N PRO A 301 -8.87 0.15 -25.01
CA PRO A 301 -10.33 0.23 -25.05
C PRO A 301 -10.94 0.34 -23.64
N TYR A 302 -12.10 0.99 -23.59
CA TYR A 302 -12.94 1.11 -22.40
C TYR A 302 -14.31 0.50 -22.68
N ALA A 303 -14.89 -0.13 -21.66
CA ALA A 303 -16.25 -0.67 -21.70
C ALA A 303 -17.23 0.28 -20.99
N PRO A 304 -18.29 0.75 -21.66
CA PRO A 304 -19.33 1.54 -21.02
C PRO A 304 -20.11 0.66 -20.02
N ASN A 305 -20.41 1.23 -18.87
CA ASN A 305 -21.13 0.55 -17.79
C ASN A 305 -22.11 1.52 -17.14
N THR A 306 -23.40 1.22 -17.21
CA THR A 306 -24.39 1.98 -16.46
C THR A 306 -24.49 1.46 -15.02
N ALA A 307 -24.38 2.39 -14.09
CA ALA A 307 -24.63 2.21 -12.66
C ALA A 307 -25.99 2.77 -12.26
N LEU A 308 -26.80 1.94 -11.60
CA LEU A 308 -28.05 2.37 -10.95
C LEU A 308 -27.86 2.37 -9.45
N LEU A 309 -28.01 3.53 -8.80
CA LEU A 309 -28.13 3.66 -7.34
C LEU A 309 -29.60 3.40 -6.97
N HIS A 310 -29.87 2.42 -6.11
CA HIS A 310 -31.23 2.01 -5.74
C HIS A 310 -31.30 1.38 -4.35
N THR A 311 -32.52 1.00 -3.91
CA THR A 311 -32.77 0.27 -2.64
C THR A 311 -33.32 -1.15 -2.83
N ASP A 312 -33.53 -1.60 -4.07
CA ASP A 312 -33.97 -2.97 -4.37
C ASP A 312 -32.95 -4.04 -3.96
N THR A 313 -33.25 -4.78 -2.89
CA THR A 313 -32.40 -5.85 -2.35
C THR A 313 -32.58 -7.21 -3.05
N SER A 314 -33.47 -7.33 -4.04
CA SER A 314 -33.75 -8.58 -4.75
C SER A 314 -32.56 -9.10 -5.57
N LEU A 315 -31.57 -8.24 -5.84
CA LEU A 315 -30.35 -8.59 -6.56
C LEU A 315 -29.23 -9.13 -5.65
N LEU A 316 -29.35 -9.01 -4.33
CA LEU A 316 -28.41 -9.59 -3.39
C LEU A 316 -28.60 -11.11 -3.28
N PRO A 317 -27.60 -11.86 -2.80
CA PRO A 317 -27.74 -13.27 -2.48
C PRO A 317 -28.97 -13.57 -1.62
N SER A 318 -29.63 -14.69 -1.93
CA SER A 318 -30.79 -15.17 -1.20
C SER A 318 -30.42 -15.62 0.22
N ALA A 319 -29.25 -16.24 0.37
CA ALA A 319 -28.67 -16.58 1.65
C ALA A 319 -28.06 -15.32 2.30
N GLU A 320 -28.64 -14.89 3.42
CA GLU A 320 -28.17 -13.70 4.16
C GLU A 320 -26.70 -13.79 4.57
N ASP A 321 -26.23 -14.99 4.95
CA ASP A 321 -24.83 -15.27 5.30
C ASP A 321 -23.86 -15.04 4.14
N ALA A 322 -24.35 -15.05 2.89
CA ALA A 322 -23.57 -14.80 1.68
C ALA A 322 -23.64 -13.33 1.22
N ARG A 323 -24.47 -12.47 1.82
CA ARG A 323 -24.54 -11.06 1.43
C ARG A 323 -23.27 -10.32 1.83
N ALA A 324 -22.61 -9.74 0.83
CA ALA A 324 -21.30 -9.11 0.95
C ALA A 324 -21.34 -7.66 0.49
N SER A 325 -20.22 -6.97 0.59
CA SER A 325 -20.07 -5.63 0.03
C SER A 325 -20.10 -5.62 -1.51
N TRP A 326 -19.55 -6.64 -2.15
CA TRP A 326 -19.52 -6.82 -3.61
C TRP A 326 -20.26 -8.12 -3.92
N ASN A 327 -21.33 -8.08 -4.69
CA ASN A 327 -22.16 -9.25 -4.95
C ASN A 327 -22.20 -9.53 -6.45
N PHE A 328 -21.39 -10.49 -6.90
CA PHE A 328 -21.43 -10.98 -8.26
C PHE A 328 -22.59 -11.96 -8.43
N ARG A 329 -23.41 -11.76 -9.46
CA ARG A 329 -24.52 -12.65 -9.80
C ARG A 329 -24.38 -13.12 -11.23
N ARG A 330 -24.41 -14.43 -11.44
CA ARG A 330 -24.50 -15.04 -12.77
C ARG A 330 -25.94 -15.45 -13.06
N PRO A 331 -26.62 -14.79 -14.01
CA PRO A 331 -27.97 -15.18 -14.41
C PRO A 331 -28.01 -16.57 -15.05
N ALA A 332 -29.18 -17.24 -14.97
CA ALA A 332 -29.37 -18.55 -15.60
C ALA A 332 -29.36 -18.49 -17.14
N SER A 333 -29.80 -17.37 -17.71
CA SER A 333 -29.72 -17.09 -19.15
C SER A 333 -28.47 -16.27 -19.49
N SER A 334 -27.89 -16.55 -20.66
CA SER A 334 -26.76 -15.76 -21.16
C SER A 334 -27.16 -14.29 -21.32
N ARG A 335 -26.33 -13.39 -20.81
CA ARG A 335 -26.49 -11.93 -20.87
C ARG A 335 -25.13 -11.30 -21.22
N ALA A 336 -25.17 -10.21 -21.98
CA ALA A 336 -24.01 -9.36 -22.19
C ALA A 336 -23.73 -8.49 -20.96
N GLY A 337 -22.46 -8.22 -20.69
CA GLY A 337 -22.03 -7.43 -19.52
C GLY A 337 -21.95 -8.23 -18.22
N VAL A 338 -21.34 -7.58 -17.23
CA VAL A 338 -21.21 -8.11 -15.86
C VAL A 338 -22.43 -7.72 -15.03
N LEU A 339 -22.92 -8.62 -14.17
CA LEU A 339 -23.94 -8.28 -13.18
C LEU A 339 -23.34 -8.29 -11.78
N VAL A 340 -23.09 -7.09 -11.25
CA VAL A 340 -22.53 -6.88 -9.91
C VAL A 340 -23.34 -5.83 -9.17
N THR A 341 -23.71 -6.15 -7.94
CA THR A 341 -24.36 -5.23 -7.01
C THR A 341 -23.44 -4.94 -5.82
N TYR A 342 -23.10 -3.66 -5.64
CA TYR A 342 -22.31 -3.18 -4.52
C TYR A 342 -23.24 -2.70 -3.40
N ASP A 343 -23.04 -3.20 -2.19
CA ASP A 343 -23.73 -2.71 -1.00
C ASP A 343 -22.98 -1.49 -0.44
N LEU A 344 -23.46 -0.30 -0.82
CA LEU A 344 -22.85 0.97 -0.45
C LEU A 344 -23.05 1.29 1.03
N THR A 345 -24.14 0.80 1.64
CA THR A 345 -24.36 0.91 3.09
C THR A 345 -23.23 0.22 3.85
N ARG A 346 -22.83 -1.00 3.44
CA ARG A 346 -21.71 -1.73 4.04
C ARG A 346 -20.35 -1.11 3.69
N LEU A 347 -20.11 -0.85 2.41
CA LEU A 347 -18.84 -0.30 1.93
C LEU A 347 -18.50 1.03 2.57
N GLN A 348 -19.48 1.92 2.68
CA GLN A 348 -19.26 3.27 3.19
C GLN A 348 -19.58 3.41 4.68
N ARG A 349 -20.04 2.33 5.33
CA ARG A 349 -20.55 2.32 6.71
C ARG A 349 -21.57 3.44 6.94
N LEU A 350 -22.53 3.55 6.02
CA LEU A 350 -23.56 4.59 6.08
C LEU A 350 -24.39 4.41 7.37
N PRO A 351 -24.65 5.47 8.13
CA PRO A 351 -25.30 5.35 9.43
C PRO A 351 -26.82 5.31 9.27
N THR A 352 -27.33 4.25 8.64
CA THR A 352 -28.74 4.02 8.31
C THR A 352 -29.08 2.54 8.34
N GLY A 353 -30.37 2.20 8.49
CA GLY A 353 -30.88 0.83 8.39
C GLY A 353 -31.30 0.42 6.98
N THR A 354 -31.31 1.36 6.03
CA THR A 354 -31.69 1.12 4.64
C THR A 354 -30.48 0.62 3.84
N SER A 355 -30.67 -0.40 3.01
CA SER A 355 -29.64 -0.85 2.07
C SER A 355 -29.65 0.04 0.84
N TYR A 356 -28.57 0.78 0.64
CA TYR A 356 -28.32 1.53 -0.59
C TYR A 356 -27.33 0.75 -1.43
N LEU A 357 -27.72 0.46 -2.65
CA LEU A 357 -27.02 -0.45 -3.54
C LEU A 357 -26.71 0.27 -4.85
N VAL A 358 -25.60 -0.10 -5.49
CA VAL A 358 -25.37 0.25 -6.89
C VAL A 358 -25.17 -1.01 -7.72
N THR A 359 -25.94 -1.15 -8.80
CA THR A 359 -25.88 -2.31 -9.70
C THR A 359 -25.35 -1.91 -11.07
N LEU A 360 -24.45 -2.74 -11.62
CA LEU A 360 -23.93 -2.70 -12.99
C LEU A 360 -24.52 -3.84 -13.82
N GLY A 361 -24.83 -3.59 -15.10
CA GLY A 361 -25.23 -4.57 -16.13
C GLY A 361 -26.55 -5.33 -15.87
N GLY A 362 -27.46 -4.71 -15.13
CA GLY A 362 -28.74 -5.32 -14.75
C GLY A 362 -29.89 -4.33 -14.66
N GLU A 363 -29.91 -3.29 -15.50
CA GLU A 363 -30.90 -2.22 -15.37
C GLU A 363 -32.35 -2.66 -15.53
N ASP A 364 -32.59 -3.74 -16.26
CA ASP A 364 -33.90 -4.36 -16.45
C ASP A 364 -34.33 -5.27 -15.27
N LEU A 365 -33.40 -5.59 -14.36
CA LEU A 365 -33.66 -6.41 -13.18
C LEU A 365 -33.93 -5.57 -11.93
N VAL A 366 -33.50 -4.31 -11.92
CA VAL A 366 -33.71 -3.39 -10.80
C VAL A 366 -35.15 -2.84 -10.87
N ASP A 367 -35.88 -2.92 -9.76
CA ASP A 367 -37.19 -2.29 -9.66
C ASP A 367 -37.09 -0.77 -9.91
N PRO A 368 -37.68 -0.23 -11.00
CA PRO A 368 -37.56 1.17 -11.38
C PRO A 368 -38.07 2.14 -10.30
N ASP A 369 -39.03 1.72 -9.47
CA ASP A 369 -39.59 2.56 -8.41
C ASP A 369 -38.61 2.75 -7.24
N THR A 370 -37.54 1.96 -7.18
CA THR A 370 -36.49 2.04 -6.15
C THR A 370 -35.24 2.81 -6.60
N VAL A 371 -35.17 3.20 -7.87
CA VAL A 371 -34.00 3.87 -8.45
C VAL A 371 -33.91 5.32 -7.98
N ILE A 372 -32.76 5.67 -7.43
CA ILE A 372 -32.44 7.00 -6.90
C ILE A 372 -31.64 7.80 -7.94
N ALA A 373 -30.66 7.17 -8.58
CA ALA A 373 -29.83 7.81 -9.60
C ALA A 373 -29.35 6.81 -10.65
N ARG A 374 -29.19 7.29 -11.89
CA ARG A 374 -28.51 6.61 -12.98
C ARG A 374 -27.23 7.35 -13.32
N ARG A 375 -26.13 6.62 -13.52
CA ARG A 375 -24.83 7.13 -13.96
C ARG A 375 -24.24 6.23 -15.02
N ASP A 376 -23.61 6.82 -16.01
CA ASP A 376 -22.86 6.09 -17.03
C ASP A 376 -21.37 6.28 -16.77
N TYR A 377 -20.66 5.17 -16.55
CA TYR A 377 -19.23 5.10 -16.34
C TYR A 377 -18.56 4.34 -17.47
N ALA A 378 -17.22 4.37 -17.50
CA ALA A 378 -16.45 3.54 -18.41
C ALA A 378 -15.25 2.93 -17.68
N HIS A 379 -15.07 1.62 -17.83
CA HIS A 379 -13.97 0.89 -17.20
C HIS A 379 -12.94 0.44 -18.25
N PRO A 380 -11.63 0.48 -17.95
CA PRO A 380 -10.60 0.04 -18.89
C PRO A 380 -10.64 -1.48 -19.10
N LEU A 381 -10.35 -1.92 -20.32
CA LEU A 381 -10.18 -3.33 -20.66
C LEU A 381 -8.69 -3.66 -20.82
N TYR A 382 -8.21 -4.67 -20.07
CA TYR A 382 -6.84 -5.13 -20.15
C TYR A 382 -6.70 -6.32 -21.09
N THR A 383 -5.99 -6.11 -22.18
CA THR A 383 -5.59 -7.13 -23.15
C THR A 383 -4.06 -7.11 -23.22
N PRO A 384 -3.40 -8.17 -23.75
CA PRO A 384 -1.97 -8.13 -24.01
C PRO A 384 -1.54 -6.88 -24.81
N ALA A 385 -2.35 -6.45 -25.79
CA ALA A 385 -2.09 -5.26 -26.59
C ALA A 385 -2.19 -3.97 -25.76
N SER A 386 -3.21 -3.83 -24.89
CA SER A 386 -3.38 -2.61 -24.10
C SER A 386 -2.31 -2.48 -23.01
N VAL A 387 -1.89 -3.59 -22.39
CA VAL A 387 -0.81 -3.62 -21.40
C VAL A 387 0.55 -3.34 -22.06
N ALA A 388 0.81 -3.88 -23.25
CA ALA A 388 2.01 -3.56 -24.01
C ALA A 388 2.07 -2.08 -24.41
N ALA A 389 0.94 -1.50 -24.84
CA ALA A 389 0.85 -0.08 -25.14
C ALA A 389 1.07 0.78 -23.88
N GLN A 390 0.57 0.35 -22.73
CA GLN A 390 0.75 1.04 -21.44
C GLN A 390 2.23 1.19 -21.07
N GLY A 391 3.04 0.15 -21.27
CA GLY A 391 4.48 0.19 -21.01
C GLY A 391 5.25 1.22 -21.85
N ARG A 392 4.65 1.69 -22.95
CA ARG A 392 5.22 2.61 -23.93
C ARG A 392 4.64 4.02 -23.88
N LEU A 393 3.68 4.32 -22.98
CA LEU A 393 3.00 5.63 -22.93
C LEU A 393 3.94 6.83 -22.79
N LYS A 394 5.07 6.67 -22.12
CA LYS A 394 6.09 7.74 -22.02
C LYS A 394 6.67 8.17 -23.38
N GLU A 395 6.54 7.36 -24.42
CA GLU A 395 7.05 7.64 -25.77
C GLU A 395 6.17 8.66 -26.52
N ILE A 396 4.91 8.86 -26.10
CA ILE A 396 3.97 9.78 -26.79
C ILE A 396 3.89 11.17 -26.16
N ASP A 397 4.51 11.36 -24.98
CA ASP A 397 4.67 12.67 -24.37
C ASP A 397 5.65 13.53 -25.19
N THR A 398 5.40 14.83 -25.21
CA THR A 398 6.35 15.84 -25.74
C THR A 398 6.88 16.69 -24.58
N ASP A 399 7.67 17.72 -24.88
CA ASP A 399 8.09 18.68 -23.84
C ASP A 399 6.95 19.63 -23.43
N ARG A 400 5.83 19.62 -24.18
CA ARG A 400 4.68 20.49 -23.99
C ARG A 400 3.36 19.75 -23.77
N ILE A 401 3.23 18.50 -24.20
CA ILE A 401 2.04 17.68 -24.01
C ILE A 401 2.39 16.47 -23.16
N ALA A 402 1.73 16.31 -22.01
CA ALA A 402 1.84 15.14 -21.16
C ALA A 402 0.48 14.46 -20.98
N PHE A 403 0.44 13.13 -21.06
CA PHE A 403 -0.78 12.36 -20.85
C PHE A 403 -0.89 11.86 -19.41
N ALA A 404 -2.10 11.90 -18.86
CA ALA A 404 -2.39 11.40 -17.52
C ALA A 404 -3.74 10.67 -17.49
N GLY A 405 -3.88 9.73 -16.56
CA GLY A 405 -5.10 8.96 -16.38
C GLY A 405 -4.83 7.57 -15.81
N ALA A 406 -5.86 6.97 -15.24
CA ALA A 406 -5.75 5.68 -14.56
C ALA A 406 -5.29 4.53 -15.48
N TYR A 407 -5.38 4.69 -16.81
CA TYR A 407 -4.85 3.78 -17.82
C TYR A 407 -3.31 3.68 -17.84
N HIS A 408 -2.59 4.47 -17.04
CA HIS A 408 -1.15 4.31 -16.78
C HIS A 408 -0.82 3.21 -15.76
N GLY A 409 -1.82 2.53 -15.21
CA GLY A 409 -1.67 1.40 -14.29
C GLY A 409 -2.86 0.45 -14.36
N TRP A 410 -3.38 0.01 -13.22
CA TRP A 410 -4.48 -0.96 -13.18
C TRP A 410 -5.88 -0.34 -13.29
N GLY A 411 -5.98 0.97 -13.53
CA GLY A 411 -7.26 1.65 -13.71
C GLY A 411 -7.87 2.16 -12.40
N PHE A 412 -7.11 2.15 -11.30
CA PHE A 412 -7.59 2.56 -9.99
C PHE A 412 -7.31 4.05 -9.73
N HIS A 413 -7.92 4.60 -8.67
CA HIS A 413 -7.75 6.00 -8.30
C HIS A 413 -6.30 6.40 -7.99
N GLU A 414 -5.51 5.49 -7.40
CA GLU A 414 -4.08 5.72 -7.20
C GLU A 414 -3.34 5.84 -8.54
N ASP A 415 -3.66 5.02 -9.53
CA ASP A 415 -3.03 5.10 -10.86
C ASP A 415 -3.34 6.43 -11.54
N GLY A 416 -4.57 6.93 -11.34
CA GLY A 416 -4.94 8.28 -11.76
C GLY A 416 -4.12 9.35 -11.02
N ALA A 417 -4.07 9.34 -9.70
CA ALA A 417 -3.29 10.31 -8.92
C ALA A 417 -1.80 10.28 -9.30
N ARG A 418 -1.21 9.08 -9.34
CA ARG A 418 0.19 8.85 -9.69
C ARG A 418 0.53 9.29 -11.11
N SER A 419 -0.36 9.07 -12.08
CA SER A 419 -0.14 9.57 -13.45
C SER A 419 -0.25 11.08 -13.55
N GLY A 420 -1.18 11.70 -12.81
CA GLY A 420 -1.27 13.16 -12.70
C GLY A 420 0.01 13.79 -12.15
N LEU A 421 0.57 13.20 -11.08
CA LEU A 421 1.87 13.60 -10.53
C LEU A 421 2.99 13.48 -11.58
N LYS A 422 3.11 12.32 -12.23
CA LYS A 422 4.15 12.09 -13.25
C LYS A 422 4.03 13.05 -14.44
N ALA A 423 2.82 13.40 -14.86
CA ALA A 423 2.60 14.35 -15.93
C ALA A 423 3.06 15.76 -15.53
N ALA A 424 2.80 16.20 -14.30
CA ALA A 424 3.35 17.46 -13.79
C ALA A 424 4.88 17.43 -13.74
N GLU A 425 5.48 16.34 -13.24
CA GLU A 425 6.94 16.14 -13.20
C GLU A 425 7.57 16.16 -14.60
N ARG A 426 6.89 15.57 -15.61
CA ARG A 426 7.34 15.59 -17.01
C ARG A 426 7.46 17.00 -17.57
N LEU A 427 6.61 17.92 -17.10
CA LEU A 427 6.64 19.33 -17.44
C LEU A 427 7.62 20.15 -16.57
N GLY A 428 8.39 19.51 -15.69
CA GLY A 428 9.34 20.15 -14.78
C GLY A 428 8.71 20.66 -13.49
N LEU A 429 7.47 20.25 -13.18
CA LEU A 429 6.72 20.70 -12.00
C LEU A 429 6.67 19.55 -10.98
N GLY A 430 7.74 19.43 -10.21
CA GLY A 430 7.83 18.43 -9.15
C GLY A 430 6.84 18.71 -8.02
N TRP A 431 6.32 17.65 -7.41
CA TRP A 431 5.67 17.79 -6.10
C TRP A 431 6.79 17.93 -5.09
N ALA A 432 7.13 19.18 -4.76
CA ALA A 432 8.17 19.51 -3.81
C ALA A 432 8.08 18.55 -2.62
N ASP A 433 9.22 18.07 -2.12
CA ASP A 433 9.30 17.47 -0.80
C ASP A 433 9.06 18.59 0.24
N GLY A 434 7.87 19.21 0.18
CA GLY A 434 7.23 19.72 1.36
C GLY A 434 7.38 18.61 2.39
N THR A 435 7.84 18.96 3.56
CA THR A 435 7.94 18.01 4.65
C THR A 435 6.58 18.00 5.34
N PRO A 436 5.57 17.19 4.96
CA PRO A 436 4.81 16.53 5.97
C PRO A 436 5.70 15.37 6.43
N SER A 437 6.32 15.55 7.60
CA SER A 437 6.48 14.42 8.50
C SER A 437 5.18 13.63 8.41
N ALA A 438 5.23 12.33 8.11
CA ALA A 438 4.11 11.45 8.37
C ALA A 438 3.50 11.86 9.73
N PRO A 439 2.17 12.00 9.85
CA PRO A 439 1.56 12.54 11.06
C PRO A 439 2.18 11.84 12.26
N ALA A 440 2.78 12.61 13.17
CA ALA A 440 3.64 12.12 14.23
C ALA A 440 3.00 10.92 14.92
N ALA A 441 3.42 9.72 14.55
CA ALA A 441 2.87 8.51 15.13
C ALA A 441 3.52 8.38 16.51
N PRO A 442 2.74 8.34 17.59
CA PRO A 442 3.33 8.13 18.92
C PRO A 442 4.09 6.80 18.94
N ALA A 443 5.14 6.75 19.74
CA ALA A 443 5.88 5.53 19.99
C ALA A 443 4.94 4.39 20.40
N THR A 444 5.14 3.22 19.81
CA THR A 444 4.35 2.04 20.14
C THR A 444 5.10 1.23 21.20
N SER A 445 4.45 1.00 22.35
CA SER A 445 4.99 0.11 23.37
C SER A 445 4.57 -1.34 23.12
N TYR A 446 5.48 -2.27 23.37
CA TYR A 446 5.31 -3.69 23.13
C TYR A 446 5.49 -4.45 24.43
N ARG A 447 4.52 -5.33 24.74
CA ARG A 447 4.76 -6.42 25.69
C ARG A 447 5.48 -7.52 24.94
N THR A 448 6.65 -7.90 25.43
CA THR A 448 7.56 -8.81 24.70
C THR A 448 7.85 -10.07 25.50
N THR A 449 8.04 -11.16 24.78
CA THR A 449 8.51 -12.44 25.30
C THR A 449 9.84 -12.76 24.62
N LEU A 450 10.91 -12.71 25.40
CA LEU A 450 12.26 -13.13 25.00
C LEU A 450 12.41 -14.62 25.33
N THR A 451 12.61 -15.44 24.31
CA THR A 451 12.99 -16.85 24.47
C THR A 451 14.46 -17.00 24.14
N HIS A 452 15.18 -17.71 24.99
CA HIS A 452 16.59 -17.97 24.81
C HIS A 452 16.83 -19.47 24.95
N ARG A 453 17.44 -20.10 23.94
CA ARG A 453 17.73 -21.53 23.92
C ARG A 453 19.20 -21.76 23.59
N ARG A 454 19.92 -22.33 24.54
CA ARG A 454 21.29 -22.83 24.39
C ARG A 454 21.24 -24.35 24.31
N ARG A 455 21.82 -24.95 23.27
CA ARG A 455 21.81 -26.41 23.06
C ARG A 455 23.12 -27.09 23.47
N ALA A 456 24.25 -26.39 23.41
CA ALA A 456 25.58 -26.84 23.81
C ALA A 456 26.37 -25.69 24.49
N PRO A 457 27.36 -25.96 25.37
CA PRO A 457 27.76 -27.25 25.94
C PRO A 457 26.78 -27.79 27.01
N LEU A 458 25.88 -26.93 27.50
CA LEU A 458 24.81 -27.27 28.44
C LEU A 458 23.48 -26.85 27.84
N ARG A 459 22.52 -27.77 27.80
CA ARG A 459 21.14 -27.45 27.40
C ARG A 459 20.52 -26.55 28.47
N ASN A 460 20.11 -25.35 28.06
CA ASN A 460 19.48 -24.40 28.93
C ASN A 460 18.57 -23.48 28.13
N ASP A 461 17.31 -23.45 28.51
CA ASP A 461 16.28 -22.62 27.92
C ASP A 461 15.56 -21.81 28.99
N PHE A 462 15.30 -20.55 28.68
CA PHE A 462 14.55 -19.68 29.57
C PHE A 462 13.72 -18.68 28.76
N VAL A 463 12.66 -18.21 29.40
CA VAL A 463 11.73 -17.23 28.86
C VAL A 463 11.66 -16.04 29.80
N ILE A 464 11.83 -14.83 29.26
CA ILE A 464 11.72 -13.57 29.99
C ILE A 464 10.61 -12.73 29.37
N HIS A 465 9.71 -12.24 30.21
CA HIS A 465 8.73 -11.24 29.79
C HIS A 465 9.31 -9.84 30.03
N SER A 466 9.24 -8.99 29.01
CA SER A 466 9.85 -7.66 29.00
C SER A 466 8.98 -6.65 28.27
N HIS A 467 9.47 -5.42 28.13
CA HIS A 467 8.88 -4.41 27.24
C HIS A 467 9.94 -3.83 26.31
N LEU A 468 9.51 -3.50 25.08
CA LEU A 468 10.24 -2.68 24.11
C LEU A 468 9.36 -1.49 23.71
N ALA A 469 9.97 -0.44 23.18
CA ALA A 469 9.29 0.62 22.46
C ALA A 469 9.83 0.64 21.03
N VAL A 470 8.93 0.77 20.06
CA VAL A 470 9.30 1.15 18.70
C VAL A 470 9.04 2.64 18.57
N VAL A 471 10.11 3.39 18.33
CA VAL A 471 10.09 4.85 18.22
C VAL A 471 10.49 5.27 16.83
N ASP A 472 9.88 6.34 16.35
CA ASP A 472 10.37 7.08 15.19
C ASP A 472 11.48 8.01 15.67
N LEU A 473 12.70 7.82 15.16
CA LEU A 473 13.86 8.57 15.63
C LEU A 473 13.77 10.05 15.29
N ASP A 474 13.02 10.40 14.25
CA ASP A 474 12.80 11.80 13.85
C ASP A 474 11.81 12.51 14.77
N GLN A 475 11.09 11.76 15.61
CA GLN A 475 10.15 12.27 16.62
C GLN A 475 10.74 12.29 18.04
N VAL A 476 11.97 11.80 18.22
CA VAL A 476 12.65 11.84 19.51
C VAL A 476 13.21 13.25 19.71
N SER A 477 12.77 13.94 20.76
CA SER A 477 13.26 15.29 21.09
C SER A 477 14.76 15.28 21.36
N GLY A 478 15.41 16.45 21.32
CA GLY A 478 16.82 16.59 21.73
C GLY A 478 17.10 16.17 23.18
N GLU A 479 16.07 16.11 24.04
CA GLU A 479 16.18 15.57 25.41
C GLU A 479 15.94 14.06 25.49
N GLY A 480 15.66 13.40 24.36
CA GLY A 480 15.41 11.97 24.23
C GLY A 480 13.99 11.53 24.51
N THR A 481 13.01 12.44 24.56
CA THR A 481 11.61 12.10 24.89
C THR A 481 10.76 12.00 23.62
N VAL A 482 9.76 11.12 23.63
CA VAL A 482 8.80 10.96 22.53
C VAL A 482 7.43 10.57 23.10
N ASP A 483 6.37 11.04 22.46
CA ASP A 483 5.00 10.69 22.86
C ASP A 483 4.75 9.19 22.72
N GLY A 484 3.96 8.61 23.63
CA GLY A 484 3.65 7.17 23.65
C GLY A 484 4.69 6.28 24.34
N ALA A 485 5.90 6.79 24.64
CA ALA A 485 6.91 6.07 25.43
C ALA A 485 7.14 6.73 26.81
N ARG A 486 7.61 5.93 27.78
CA ARG A 486 8.03 6.43 29.10
C ARG A 486 9.53 6.18 29.25
N GLY A 487 10.30 7.24 29.53
CA GLY A 487 11.77 7.19 29.63
C GLY A 487 12.44 8.03 28.55
N ARG A 488 13.75 7.85 28.33
CA ARG A 488 14.52 8.64 27.34
C ARG A 488 15.33 7.77 26.39
N PHE A 489 15.47 8.20 25.13
CA PHE A 489 16.32 7.61 24.09
C PHE A 489 17.41 8.63 23.74
N LEU A 490 18.64 8.39 24.16
CA LEU A 490 19.73 9.38 24.05
C LEU A 490 20.83 8.85 23.15
N GLY A 491 21.46 9.73 22.35
CA GLY A 491 22.56 9.35 21.47
C GLY A 491 23.70 8.66 22.22
N ARG A 492 24.06 9.16 23.41
CA ARG A 492 25.07 8.54 24.30
C ARG A 492 24.84 7.07 24.65
N ASP A 493 23.62 6.56 24.51
CA ASP A 493 23.25 5.18 24.80
C ASP A 493 23.30 4.25 23.60
N HIS A 494 23.60 4.77 22.40
CA HIS A 494 23.61 4.01 21.16
C HIS A 494 24.90 4.27 20.36
N PHE A 495 25.27 3.35 19.49
CA PHE A 495 26.45 3.44 18.61
C PHE A 495 27.74 3.75 19.39
N ASP A 496 28.52 4.73 18.93
CA ASP A 496 29.76 5.23 19.54
C ASP A 496 29.51 6.00 20.85
N GLY A 497 28.28 6.46 21.09
CA GLY A 497 27.86 7.12 22.32
C GLY A 497 28.37 8.55 22.47
N ASP A 498 28.85 9.18 21.40
CA ASP A 498 29.32 10.56 21.40
C ASP A 498 28.33 11.55 20.73
N THR A 499 27.18 11.07 20.28
CA THR A 499 26.14 11.88 19.62
C THR A 499 25.10 12.41 20.60
N THR A 500 24.43 13.49 20.19
CA THR A 500 23.34 14.09 20.98
C THR A 500 22.09 13.24 20.84
N THR A 501 21.74 12.85 19.62
CA THR A 501 20.56 12.03 19.33
C THR A 501 20.95 10.65 18.78
N VAL A 502 20.03 9.68 18.91
CA VAL A 502 20.23 8.35 18.31
C VAL A 502 20.20 8.43 16.79
N ARG A 503 19.40 9.35 16.22
CA ARG A 503 19.33 9.59 14.78
C ARG A 503 20.67 10.01 14.19
N GLU A 504 21.34 10.97 14.82
CA GLU A 504 22.68 11.42 14.42
C GLU A 504 23.71 10.27 14.41
N GLY A 505 23.67 9.40 15.42
CA GLY A 505 24.56 8.24 15.50
C GLY A 505 24.29 7.22 14.39
N LEU A 506 23.02 6.97 14.09
CA LEU A 506 22.60 6.10 13.00
C LEU A 506 23.02 6.65 11.63
N ASP A 507 22.76 7.93 11.36
CA ASP A 507 23.12 8.58 10.10
C ASP A 507 24.64 8.53 9.89
N ARG A 508 25.43 8.77 10.93
CA ARG A 508 26.90 8.65 10.85
C ARG A 508 27.35 7.22 10.57
N PHE A 509 26.76 6.25 11.26
CA PHE A 509 27.08 4.84 11.06
C PHE A 509 26.81 4.41 9.61
N LEU A 510 25.65 4.81 9.05
CA LEU A 510 25.25 4.49 7.69
C LEU A 510 26.07 5.24 6.63
N ALA A 511 26.42 6.50 6.87
CA ALA A 511 27.31 7.25 6.02
C ALA A 511 28.69 6.57 5.89
N GLY A 512 29.19 5.97 6.98
CA GLY A 512 30.40 5.14 6.98
C GLY A 512 30.31 3.88 6.10
N HIS A 513 29.10 3.45 5.74
CA HIS A 513 28.82 2.33 4.84
C HIS A 513 28.30 2.78 3.47
N GLY A 514 28.40 4.07 3.13
CA GLY A 514 27.96 4.61 1.84
C GLY A 514 26.44 4.76 1.68
N ILE A 515 25.68 4.70 2.78
CA ILE A 515 24.22 4.83 2.78
C ILE A 515 23.85 6.22 3.33
N ASP A 516 23.08 6.97 2.55
CA ASP A 516 22.59 8.31 2.91
C ASP A 516 21.08 8.29 3.17
N LEU A 517 20.67 8.70 4.37
CA LEU A 517 19.27 8.75 4.80
C LEU A 517 18.70 10.17 4.85
N ARG A 518 19.35 11.18 4.25
CA ARG A 518 18.79 12.55 4.19
C ARG A 518 17.39 12.52 3.56
N GLY A 519 16.40 13.06 4.28
CA GLY A 519 14.99 13.05 3.88
C GLY A 519 14.25 11.73 4.13
N GLY A 520 14.95 10.70 4.62
CA GLY A 520 14.43 9.38 4.92
C GLY A 520 14.02 9.17 6.38
N ARG A 521 13.20 8.15 6.62
CA ARG A 521 12.64 7.80 7.93
C ARG A 521 13.44 6.69 8.63
N ALA A 522 13.58 6.77 9.95
CA ALA A 522 14.21 5.71 10.74
C ALA A 522 13.38 5.33 11.98
N LEU A 523 13.04 4.04 12.10
CA LEU A 523 12.41 3.47 13.29
C LEU A 523 13.44 2.71 14.13
N MET A 524 13.30 2.75 15.46
CA MET A 524 14.13 2.00 16.39
C MET A 524 13.29 1.18 17.37
N ALA A 525 13.55 -0.12 17.49
CA ALA A 525 13.08 -0.97 18.59
C ALA A 525 14.12 -1.03 19.71
N ALA A 526 13.82 -0.42 20.87
CA ALA A 526 14.72 -0.42 22.03
C ALA A 526 13.95 -0.26 23.35
N GLN A 527 14.65 -0.47 24.46
CA GLN A 527 14.22 -0.09 25.80
C GLN A 527 14.70 1.33 26.11
N PRO A 528 13.81 2.19 26.65
CA PRO A 528 14.21 3.53 27.04
C PRO A 528 15.07 3.50 28.32
N ARG A 529 15.92 4.52 28.47
CA ARG A 529 16.64 4.81 29.70
C ARG A 529 15.66 5.09 30.85
N ALA A 530 15.98 4.53 32.02
CA ALA A 530 15.24 4.70 33.26
C ALA A 530 16.21 4.91 34.43
N PHE A 531 15.96 5.92 35.28
CA PHE A 531 16.73 6.16 36.51
C PHE A 531 18.26 6.19 36.30
N GLY A 532 18.73 6.80 35.20
CA GLY A 532 20.15 6.90 34.90
C GLY A 532 20.79 5.63 34.34
N HIS A 533 20.01 4.58 34.05
CA HIS A 533 20.49 3.34 33.44
C HIS A 533 19.80 3.04 32.11
N CYS A 534 20.58 2.60 31.12
CA CYS A 534 20.09 2.08 29.85
C CYS A 534 20.81 0.75 29.60
N PHE A 535 20.08 -0.27 29.18
CA PHE A 535 20.67 -1.54 28.77
C PHE A 535 19.76 -2.23 27.75
N ASN A 536 20.27 -2.41 26.53
CA ASN A 536 19.55 -2.99 25.41
C ASN A 536 20.35 -4.20 24.87
N PRO A 537 20.02 -5.45 25.24
CA PRO A 537 20.72 -6.62 24.71
C PRO A 537 20.72 -6.67 23.18
N ILE A 538 19.67 -6.11 22.58
CA ILE A 538 19.54 -5.89 21.16
C ILE A 538 18.70 -4.63 20.91
N SER A 539 19.13 -3.78 19.99
CA SER A 539 18.36 -2.68 19.41
C SER A 539 18.34 -2.85 17.90
N VAL A 540 17.19 -2.64 17.27
CA VAL A 540 17.02 -2.81 15.82
C VAL A 540 16.57 -1.48 15.23
N HIS A 541 17.24 -1.05 14.17
CA HIS A 541 16.92 0.15 13.41
C HIS A 541 16.47 -0.25 12.00
N TRP A 542 15.33 0.26 11.57
CA TRP A 542 14.84 0.11 10.20
C TRP A 542 14.84 1.47 9.52
N CYS A 543 15.49 1.55 8.38
CA CYS A 543 15.79 2.82 7.72
C CYS A 543 15.25 2.82 6.30
N TRP A 544 14.52 3.86 5.93
CA TRP A 544 14.01 4.07 4.58
C TRP A 544 14.58 5.37 4.02
N THR A 545 14.91 5.39 2.74
CA THR A 545 15.31 6.62 2.03
C THR A 545 14.12 7.56 1.81
N GLY A 546 12.89 7.03 1.79
CA GLY A 546 11.66 7.82 1.74
C GLY A 546 11.11 8.17 3.12
N SER A 547 10.49 9.34 3.24
CA SER A 547 9.91 9.89 4.49
C SER A 547 8.70 9.12 5.03
N THR A 548 8.02 8.33 4.19
CA THR A 548 6.82 7.56 4.59
C THR A 548 7.16 6.31 5.39
N GLY A 549 8.37 5.76 5.23
CA GLY A 549 8.76 4.46 5.81
C GLY A 549 7.97 3.27 5.22
N ALA A 550 7.48 3.39 3.99
CA ALA A 550 6.76 2.33 3.30
C ALA A 550 7.71 1.44 2.48
N GLY A 551 7.37 0.16 2.34
CA GLY A 551 8.14 -0.80 1.55
C GLY A 551 9.36 -1.37 2.30
N ARG A 552 10.27 -2.01 1.54
CA ARG A 552 11.50 -2.62 2.09
C ARG A 552 12.42 -1.54 2.67
N PRO A 553 12.94 -1.70 3.90
CA PRO A 553 13.98 -0.81 4.41
C PRO A 553 15.20 -0.78 3.50
N ALA A 554 15.74 0.40 3.23
CA ALA A 554 17.01 0.58 2.53
C ALA A 554 18.20 0.05 3.37
N ALA A 555 18.06 0.07 4.70
CA ALA A 555 19.03 -0.52 5.61
C ALA A 555 18.34 -1.05 6.88
N THR A 556 18.84 -2.16 7.42
CA THR A 556 18.50 -2.63 8.76
C THR A 556 19.77 -2.71 9.59
N VAL A 557 19.81 -2.03 10.74
CA VAL A 557 20.98 -2.02 11.63
C VAL A 557 20.63 -2.69 12.95
N VAL A 558 21.39 -3.72 13.32
CA VAL A 558 21.23 -4.42 14.59
C VAL A 558 22.38 -4.05 15.51
N GLU A 559 22.05 -3.35 16.58
CA GLU A 559 23.00 -2.97 17.63
C GLU A 559 22.89 -3.95 18.80
N VAL A 560 24.03 -4.45 19.25
CA VAL A 560 24.13 -5.42 20.35
C VAL A 560 24.93 -4.83 21.48
N HIS A 561 24.41 -4.94 22.70
CA HIS A 561 25.09 -4.50 23.92
C HIS A 561 25.41 -5.69 24.81
N ASN A 562 26.56 -5.66 25.46
CA ASN A 562 26.89 -6.63 26.50
C ASN A 562 26.77 -6.04 27.90
N THR A 563 26.74 -6.89 28.93
CA THR A 563 26.66 -6.42 30.33
C THR A 563 27.95 -5.78 30.86
N TYR A 564 28.99 -5.71 30.04
CA TYR A 564 30.30 -5.12 30.36
C TYR A 564 30.41 -3.66 29.87
N GLY A 565 29.41 -3.18 29.13
CA GLY A 565 29.35 -1.80 28.63
C GLY A 565 29.85 -1.63 27.20
N ASP A 566 30.29 -2.70 26.54
CA ASP A 566 30.64 -2.66 25.12
C ASP A 566 29.38 -2.66 24.25
N ARG A 567 29.49 -2.13 23.03
CA ARG A 567 28.43 -2.06 22.02
C ARG A 567 29.01 -2.35 20.64
N HIS A 568 28.20 -2.91 19.74
CA HIS A 568 28.57 -3.08 18.34
C HIS A 568 27.33 -3.03 17.46
N ALA A 569 27.41 -2.32 16.33
CA ALA A 569 26.34 -2.20 15.35
C ALA A 569 26.68 -2.98 14.07
N TYR A 570 25.78 -3.87 13.66
CA TYR A 570 25.86 -4.66 12.44
C TYR A 570 24.91 -4.08 11.40
N LEU A 571 25.42 -3.78 10.20
CA LEU A 571 24.59 -3.51 9.03
C LEU A 571 24.15 -4.85 8.43
N LEU A 572 22.85 -5.11 8.39
CA LEU A 572 22.28 -6.31 7.77
C LEU A 572 21.95 -6.04 6.31
N ASP A 573 22.49 -6.87 5.41
CA ASP A 573 21.91 -7.05 4.08
C ASP A 573 20.68 -7.97 4.20
N ALA A 574 19.55 -7.34 4.54
CA ALA A 574 18.31 -8.05 4.83
C ALA A 574 17.45 -8.22 3.57
N ASP A 575 16.95 -9.43 3.33
CA ASP A 575 15.95 -9.73 2.29
C ASP A 575 14.58 -9.08 2.59
N GLU A 576 13.60 -9.34 1.74
CA GLU A 576 12.23 -8.80 1.89
C GLU A 576 11.52 -9.26 3.17
N ASP A 577 11.93 -10.41 3.73
CA ASP A 577 11.43 -10.96 4.99
C ASP A 577 12.21 -10.41 6.21
N GLY A 578 13.16 -9.50 5.99
CA GLY A 578 14.03 -8.95 7.02
C GLY A 578 15.10 -9.95 7.50
N ARG A 579 15.47 -10.93 6.67
CA ARG A 579 16.48 -11.95 7.00
C ARG A 579 17.83 -11.58 6.43
N GLY A 580 18.88 -11.66 7.23
CA GLY A 580 20.25 -11.39 6.79
C GLY A 580 21.27 -12.18 7.59
N GLN A 581 22.50 -12.22 7.09
CA GLN A 581 23.62 -12.86 7.75
C GLN A 581 24.75 -11.86 7.97
N VAL A 582 25.35 -11.88 9.17
CA VAL A 582 26.52 -11.05 9.51
C VAL A 582 27.53 -11.84 10.32
N ASP A 583 28.82 -11.61 10.06
CA ASP A 583 29.89 -12.22 10.83
C ASP A 583 29.92 -11.66 12.26
N LYS A 584 30.16 -12.53 13.24
CA LYS A 584 30.15 -12.13 14.64
C LYS A 584 31.43 -11.37 14.97
N ALA A 585 31.30 -10.10 15.33
CA ALA A 585 32.44 -9.25 15.69
C ALA A 585 32.55 -8.98 17.20
N MET A 586 31.48 -9.21 17.97
CA MET A 586 31.39 -8.79 19.36
C MET A 586 31.43 -9.95 20.38
N TYR A 587 32.22 -9.76 21.44
CA TYR A 587 32.23 -10.61 22.62
C TYR A 587 31.02 -10.33 23.52
N VAL A 588 29.95 -11.09 23.32
CA VAL A 588 28.64 -10.86 23.98
C VAL A 588 28.42 -11.71 25.23
N SER A 589 29.18 -12.80 25.42
CA SER A 589 29.00 -13.73 26.53
C SER A 589 30.32 -14.38 26.93
N PRO A 590 30.58 -14.59 28.23
CA PRO A 590 31.79 -15.26 28.71
C PRO A 590 31.93 -16.72 28.27
N PHE A 591 30.95 -17.28 27.56
CA PHE A 591 30.87 -18.71 27.24
C PHE A 591 30.92 -19.00 25.72
N HIS A 592 31.13 -17.98 24.88
CA HIS A 592 31.34 -18.13 23.44
C HIS A 592 32.45 -17.17 22.99
N GLY A 593 33.32 -17.60 22.07
CA GLY A 593 34.32 -16.73 21.44
C GLY A 593 33.69 -15.69 20.50
N THR A 594 34.48 -15.07 19.62
CA THR A 594 33.98 -14.20 18.53
C THR A 594 33.84 -14.95 17.20
N ASP A 595 34.03 -16.25 17.19
CA ASP A 595 33.88 -17.13 16.04
C ASP A 595 32.41 -17.32 15.62
N GLY A 596 32.19 -17.53 14.32
CA GLY A 596 30.89 -17.80 13.72
C GLY A 596 30.19 -16.59 13.09
N HIS A 597 28.96 -16.80 12.63
CA HIS A 597 28.09 -15.76 12.07
C HIS A 597 26.71 -15.80 12.71
N TYR A 598 26.02 -14.67 12.68
CA TYR A 598 24.61 -14.56 13.07
C TYR A 598 23.72 -14.67 11.84
N GLU A 599 22.75 -15.58 11.90
CA GLU A 599 21.54 -15.53 11.08
C GLU A 599 20.51 -14.68 11.82
N VAL A 600 20.12 -13.55 11.25
CA VAL A 600 19.19 -12.60 11.88
C VAL A 600 17.90 -12.53 11.08
N VAL A 601 16.77 -12.51 11.77
CA VAL A 601 15.45 -12.20 11.22
C VAL A 601 14.90 -11.02 12.01
N ALA A 602 14.87 -9.85 11.41
CA ALA A 602 14.45 -8.61 12.04
C ALA A 602 13.63 -7.74 11.08
N PRO A 603 12.46 -8.21 10.61
CA PRO A 603 11.55 -7.36 9.84
C PRO A 603 11.04 -6.18 10.69
N PRO A 604 10.65 -5.06 10.06
CA PRO A 604 9.87 -4.02 10.72
C PRO A 604 8.61 -4.60 11.40
N PRO A 605 8.01 -3.89 12.37
CA PRO A 605 6.75 -4.34 12.96
C PRO A 605 5.70 -4.64 11.90
N ASP A 606 5.00 -5.75 12.06
CA ASP A 606 4.02 -6.21 11.10
C ASP A 606 2.97 -5.11 10.86
N PRO A 607 2.78 -4.63 9.62
CA PRO A 607 1.99 -3.43 9.36
C PRO A 607 0.49 -3.61 9.64
N VAL A 608 0.02 -4.86 9.80
CA VAL A 608 -1.39 -5.20 10.00
C VAL A 608 -1.67 -5.47 11.48
N SER A 609 -0.97 -6.44 12.05
CA SER A 609 -1.14 -6.89 13.43
C SER A 609 -0.35 -6.05 14.44
N GLY A 610 0.56 -5.20 13.96
CA GLY A 610 1.49 -4.44 14.78
C GLY A 610 2.44 -5.34 15.57
N ARG A 611 2.62 -6.61 15.20
CA ARG A 611 3.45 -7.56 15.96
C ARG A 611 4.93 -7.34 15.66
N LEU A 612 5.74 -7.43 16.70
CA LEU A 612 7.19 -7.39 16.61
C LEU A 612 7.76 -8.81 16.63
N ARG A 613 8.69 -9.12 15.73
CA ARG A 613 9.45 -10.38 15.75
C ARG A 613 10.90 -10.11 15.41
N ILE A 614 11.78 -10.46 16.33
CA ILE A 614 13.23 -10.43 16.13
C ILE A 614 13.77 -11.79 16.52
N ALA A 615 14.58 -12.42 15.68
CA ALA A 615 15.25 -13.67 16.00
C ALA A 615 16.71 -13.59 15.57
N VAL A 616 17.59 -14.13 16.42
CA VAL A 616 19.02 -14.24 16.16
C VAL A 616 19.42 -15.67 16.45
N ARG A 617 20.05 -16.31 15.47
CA ARG A 617 20.73 -17.58 15.65
C ARG A 617 22.22 -17.37 15.44
N LEU A 618 23.03 -17.83 16.40
CA LEU A 618 24.46 -17.94 16.22
C LEU A 618 24.79 -19.34 15.70
N VAL A 619 25.57 -19.37 14.63
CA VAL A 619 26.15 -20.58 14.03
C VAL A 619 27.67 -20.49 14.14
N THR A 620 28.29 -21.52 14.70
CA THR A 620 29.73 -21.63 14.95
C THR A 620 30.28 -22.90 14.28
N GLU A 621 31.56 -22.91 13.96
CA GLU A 621 32.22 -24.05 13.29
C GLU A 621 32.22 -25.33 14.14
N ASP A 622 32.21 -25.20 15.46
CA ASP A 622 32.14 -26.31 16.42
C ASP A 622 30.71 -26.89 16.59
N GLY A 623 29.73 -26.36 15.85
CA GLY A 623 28.35 -26.81 15.85
C GLY A 623 27.51 -26.30 17.04
N ALA A 624 28.03 -25.38 17.87
CA ALA A 624 27.26 -24.78 18.95
C ALA A 624 26.13 -23.90 18.38
N ARG A 625 24.89 -24.28 18.67
CA ARG A 625 23.69 -23.54 18.25
C ARG A 625 23.08 -22.79 19.43
N PHE A 626 23.00 -21.48 19.26
CA PHE A 626 22.33 -20.57 20.19
C PHE A 626 21.21 -19.87 19.43
N ASP A 627 19.99 -19.94 19.97
CA ASP A 627 18.82 -19.27 19.42
C ASP A 627 18.27 -18.26 20.45
N ALA A 628 18.11 -17.01 20.06
CA ALA A 628 17.39 -15.99 20.83
C ALA A 628 16.27 -15.41 19.96
N ALA A 629 15.07 -15.26 20.54
CA ALA A 629 13.93 -14.69 19.84
C ALA A 629 13.14 -13.77 20.75
N VAL A 630 12.79 -12.59 20.24
CA VAL A 630 11.86 -11.64 20.86
C VAL A 630 10.61 -11.60 20.01
N THR A 631 9.46 -11.88 20.62
CA THR A 631 8.15 -11.63 20.02
C THR A 631 7.40 -10.61 20.84
N GLY A 632 6.77 -9.63 20.21
CA GLY A 632 6.04 -8.56 20.89
C GLY A 632 4.65 -8.34 20.31
N THR A 633 3.72 -7.97 21.18
CA THR A 633 2.40 -7.45 20.80
C THR A 633 2.23 -6.03 21.34
N PRO A 634 1.58 -5.11 20.60
CA PRO A 634 1.28 -3.77 21.08
C PRO A 634 0.58 -3.80 22.43
N ALA A 635 1.00 -2.93 23.35
CA ALA A 635 0.45 -2.82 24.69
C ALA A 635 0.59 -1.39 25.22
N PRO A 636 -0.23 -0.97 26.20
CA PRO A 636 -0.04 0.31 26.87
C PRO A 636 1.37 0.44 27.47
N ALA A 637 1.96 1.62 27.38
CA ALA A 637 3.28 1.89 27.97
C ALA A 637 3.26 1.62 29.49
N PRO A 638 4.28 0.93 30.03
CA PRO A 638 4.35 0.67 31.46
C PRO A 638 4.48 1.98 32.25
N ARG A 639 3.88 2.03 33.45
CA ARG A 639 3.95 3.22 34.33
C ARG A 639 5.39 3.65 34.64
N LEU A 640 6.31 2.68 34.74
CA LEU A 640 7.74 2.89 34.97
C LEU A 640 8.57 2.07 33.98
N PRO A 641 9.61 2.64 33.35
CA PRO A 641 10.45 1.95 32.35
C PRO A 641 11.51 1.00 32.95
N LEU A 642 11.09 0.07 33.81
CA LEU A 642 12.02 -0.82 34.53
C LEU A 642 12.55 -2.01 33.71
N ALA A 643 12.20 -2.13 32.44
CA ALA A 643 12.49 -3.31 31.62
C ALA A 643 14.00 -3.56 31.44
N GLY A 644 14.79 -2.51 31.14
CA GLY A 644 16.25 -2.64 30.99
C GLY A 644 16.98 -2.96 32.29
N LEU A 645 16.55 -2.35 33.41
CA LEU A 645 17.08 -2.66 34.73
C LEU A 645 16.83 -4.13 35.12
N ARG A 646 15.60 -4.62 34.90
CA ARG A 646 15.23 -6.02 35.16
C ARG A 646 15.98 -6.98 34.24
N GLY A 647 16.09 -6.66 32.94
CA GLY A 647 16.82 -7.45 31.97
C GLY A 647 18.30 -7.60 32.33
N SER A 648 18.97 -6.50 32.66
CA SER A 648 20.37 -6.47 33.10
C SER A 648 20.60 -7.34 34.34
N ALA A 649 19.72 -7.22 35.36
CA ALA A 649 19.80 -8.03 36.58
C ALA A 649 19.60 -9.53 36.31
N LEU A 650 18.61 -9.90 35.48
CA LEU A 650 18.33 -11.29 35.12
C LEU A 650 19.48 -11.91 34.33
N ILE A 651 20.08 -11.18 33.38
CA ILE A 651 21.23 -11.67 32.61
C ILE A 651 22.44 -11.91 33.52
N ARG A 652 22.72 -11.00 34.46
CA ARG A 652 23.81 -11.18 35.43
C ARG A 652 23.57 -12.37 36.36
N ALA A 653 22.35 -12.52 36.90
CA ALA A 653 21.98 -13.66 37.75
C ALA A 653 22.11 -14.99 37.00
N HIS A 654 21.70 -15.01 35.73
CA HIS A 654 21.81 -16.18 34.87
C HIS A 654 23.28 -16.53 34.56
N GLY A 655 24.12 -15.52 34.28
CA GLY A 655 25.56 -15.69 34.09
C GLY A 655 26.25 -16.28 35.32
N ILE A 656 25.90 -15.78 36.52
CA ILE A 656 26.40 -16.31 37.80
C ILE A 656 25.95 -17.78 37.99
N ALA A 657 24.69 -18.11 37.69
CA ALA A 657 24.19 -19.47 37.79
C ALA A 657 24.91 -20.45 36.82
N LEU A 658 25.21 -20.02 35.61
CA LEU A 658 25.98 -20.81 34.64
C LEU A 658 27.44 -21.01 35.08
N TRP A 659 28.08 -19.97 35.60
CA TRP A 659 29.42 -20.05 36.17
C TRP A 659 29.47 -20.99 37.38
N ALA A 660 28.49 -20.90 38.28
CA ALA A 660 28.37 -21.81 39.43
C ALA A 660 28.17 -23.28 39.01
N ARG A 661 27.61 -23.52 37.80
CA ARG A 661 27.49 -24.84 37.18
C ARG A 661 28.75 -25.29 36.40
N ARG A 662 29.89 -24.61 36.61
CA ARG A 662 31.22 -24.91 36.04
C ARG A 662 31.32 -24.82 34.51
N LEU A 663 30.51 -23.98 33.86
CA LEU A 663 30.68 -23.71 32.43
C LEU A 663 32.02 -22.94 32.21
N PRO A 664 32.92 -23.40 31.31
CA PRO A 664 34.22 -22.77 31.12
C PRO A 664 34.07 -21.33 30.60
N VAL A 665 34.74 -20.39 31.26
CA VAL A 665 34.79 -19.00 30.81
C VAL A 665 35.87 -18.86 29.74
N GLN A 666 35.48 -18.41 28.55
CA GLN A 666 36.42 -18.04 27.50
C GLN A 666 37.16 -16.75 27.91
N PRO A 667 38.48 -16.65 27.66
CA PRO A 667 39.21 -15.41 27.92
C PRO A 667 38.70 -14.29 27.00
N ARG A 668 38.46 -13.11 27.58
CA ARG A 668 38.14 -11.91 26.79
C ARG A 668 39.35 -11.60 25.89
N PRO A 669 39.15 -11.33 24.59
CA PRO A 669 40.22 -10.81 23.75
C PRO A 669 40.84 -9.56 24.39
N THR A 670 42.17 -9.52 24.52
CA THR A 670 42.88 -8.32 25.04
C THR A 670 42.74 -7.20 24.01
N PRO A 671 42.54 -5.93 24.40
CA PRO A 671 42.38 -4.82 23.46
C PRO A 671 43.75 -4.48 22.84
N ALA A 672 44.16 -5.27 21.87
CA ALA A 672 45.35 -5.07 21.06
C ALA A 672 45.14 -5.68 19.66
N SER A 673 44.01 -5.38 19.02
CA SER A 673 43.79 -5.62 17.57
C SER A 673 42.43 -5.09 17.06
N ALA A 674 41.86 -4.03 17.65
CA ALA A 674 40.54 -3.50 17.24
C ALA A 674 40.55 -2.00 16.93
N HIS A 675 41.72 -1.43 16.59
CA HIS A 675 41.80 -0.19 15.85
C HIS A 675 42.27 -0.48 14.43
N GLN A 676 41.48 0.00 13.46
CA GLN A 676 41.74 0.08 12.02
C GLN A 676 41.77 -1.25 11.26
N GLU A 677 40.73 -1.52 10.47
CA GLU A 677 40.71 -1.19 9.03
C GLU A 677 39.34 -1.54 8.44
N GLY A 678 38.75 -0.57 7.74
CA GLY A 678 37.59 -0.80 6.89
C GLY A 678 38.00 -1.74 5.76
N SER A 679 37.32 -2.88 5.65
CA SER A 679 37.44 -3.73 4.47
C SER A 679 36.37 -3.32 3.47
N ASN A 680 36.78 -2.47 2.53
CA ASN A 680 36.22 -2.40 1.20
C ASN A 680 35.99 -3.82 0.64
N ARG A 681 34.75 -4.17 0.33
CA ARG A 681 34.38 -4.90 -0.89
C ARG A 681 32.90 -4.71 -1.18
#